data_AF-A0A5C5XNP6-F1
#
_entry.id   AF-A0A5C5XNP6-F1
#
_cell.length_a   1.000
_cell.length_b   1.000
_cell.length_c   1.000
_cell.angle_alpha   90.00
_cell.angle_beta   90.00
_cell.angle_gamma   90.00
#
_symmetry.space_group_name_H-M   'P 1'
#
loop_
_entity.id
_entity.type
_entity.pdbx_description
1 polymer ?
#
loop_
_entity_poly.entity_id
_entity_poly.type
_entity_poly.pdbx_seq_one_letter_code
_entity_poly.pdbx_strand_id
1 'polypeptide(L)'
;MNPGNMKQHEDTMPSSWTIAQQAEVELWTRGRESTRRRLSGAVTGSFLYIVAALAVGAYLILAVAAVADGSTTITGWNWGLDEREIDLDWMRQIAWGYAGLAILAVIVYPLTRLLVSGKLPPVLASIMRCLPGIGRTMRTVELGEFCQSMYRSVAHSKTYGEAFSEASRELQDASMRRWSAQAAEDIEAGQSIADVLRSSPITDLPLPVVLAFVDGQHSHRESLRVWHEAARDCHLHAQRQLKRTTQVVSFSCLFVSVFLAALGLLLAATITNMVLQGWVGMYSWHHSGPDWTEKLVESELLFLPASVGILLLAGTVGAIERNLTGLAWLRSRRLMILLLWFIKWSLWILGTLALLVALPHPITLVMVAIFFTSIVVANRWRYREETESLNHWLRLAAGTTVSIPDLVDHMGDGFHGKMTGQAKRFASRVRLGQSIELAVRRSGLPVHADTLAALMTPSGKLPAGSATASAERAASTPDLADRDFADRNIADRDTTPQRVNSSIESPSMVSEQFVYVVATILLAWAIGWMVRSLSMPIFGKLLEEFSPHQDVSSWGLETTVLIGNVVVILLVVWLVAAFLIRRLPLWMVAWVPWFGRRSIDRWRCEVLGAVARGVRRRQPAGDIFRFACETTRVRWIRNRCSKANKLSEQGTGLAATLRGAKLISADEQAWLSSAEKNGVFADTLDQVIANIRRRQSLRWKARKSWVVPLATFGVGIYVLVHGVVVVRALRILISGVS
;
A
#
# COMPACT_ATOMS: atom_id res chain seq x y z
N MET A 1 0.32 23.24 21.93
CA MET A 1 0.19 22.46 23.19
C MET A 1 0.06 23.47 24.30
N ASN A 2 -0.93 23.32 25.17
CA ASN A 2 -1.15 24.23 26.30
C ASN A 2 -0.17 23.83 27.42
N PRO A 3 0.74 24.70 27.89
CA PRO A 3 1.78 24.33 28.86
C PRO A 3 1.22 23.78 30.19
N GLY A 4 -0.04 24.09 30.53
CA GLY A 4 -0.73 23.53 31.70
C GLY A 4 -0.91 22.01 31.67
N ASN A 5 -1.07 21.38 30.50
CA ASN A 5 -1.22 19.93 30.40
C ASN A 5 0.10 19.16 30.60
N MET A 6 1.24 19.85 30.56
CA MET A 6 2.54 19.21 30.71
C MET A 6 2.85 18.94 32.19
N LYS A 7 2.46 19.85 33.10
CA LYS A 7 2.63 19.67 34.55
C LYS A 7 1.77 18.55 35.14
N GLN A 8 0.51 18.41 34.72
CA GLN A 8 -0.35 17.31 35.17
C GLN A 8 0.16 15.92 34.72
N HIS A 9 1.00 15.85 33.69
CA HIS A 9 1.54 14.59 33.22
C HIS A 9 2.79 14.15 34.01
N GLU A 10 3.42 15.07 34.74
CA GLU A 10 4.64 14.83 35.53
C GLU A 10 4.32 14.12 36.86
N ASP A 11 3.19 14.44 37.49
CA ASP A 11 2.77 13.88 38.79
C ASP A 11 2.17 12.46 38.72
N THR A 12 1.87 11.94 37.52
CA THR A 12 1.33 10.57 37.34
C THR A 12 2.38 9.56 36.87
N MET A 13 3.66 9.95 36.79
CA MET A 13 4.72 9.07 36.32
C MET A 13 5.26 8.23 37.49
N PRO A 14 5.26 6.89 37.38
CA PRO A 14 5.79 6.03 38.43
C PRO A 14 7.30 6.24 38.56
N SER A 15 7.80 6.27 39.79
CA SER A 15 9.25 6.32 40.07
C SER A 15 10.02 5.11 39.55
N SER A 16 9.34 4.04 39.14
CA SER A 16 9.94 2.79 38.64
C SER A 16 10.24 2.76 37.14
N TRP A 17 9.76 3.74 36.36
CA TRP A 17 10.01 3.75 34.93
C TRP A 17 11.41 4.26 34.59
N THR A 18 12.10 3.52 33.73
CA THR A 18 13.37 4.00 33.18
C THR A 18 13.10 5.18 32.23
N ILE A 19 14.02 6.15 32.19
CA ILE A 19 13.98 7.28 31.23
C ILE A 19 13.79 6.77 29.78
N ALA A 20 14.37 5.61 29.46
CA ALA A 20 14.23 4.98 28.14
C ALA A 20 12.78 4.55 27.83
N GLN A 21 12.07 3.96 28.79
CA GLN A 21 10.66 3.57 28.61
C GLN A 21 9.76 4.79 28.47
N GLN A 22 10.00 5.83 29.26
CA GLN A 22 9.25 7.09 29.16
C GLN A 22 9.46 7.75 27.79
N ALA A 23 10.72 7.84 27.34
CA ALA A 23 11.07 8.38 26.02
C ALA A 23 10.43 7.56 24.89
N GLU A 24 10.40 6.22 25.00
CA GLU A 24 9.78 5.35 24.00
C GLU A 24 8.26 5.58 23.90
N VAL A 25 7.58 5.69 25.04
CA VAL A 25 6.14 5.97 25.11
C VAL A 25 5.80 7.37 24.59
N GLU A 26 6.67 8.35 24.84
CA GLU A 26 6.54 9.68 24.25
C GLU A 26 6.73 9.64 22.72
N LEU A 27 7.74 8.90 22.23
CA LEU A 27 7.97 8.69 20.80
C LEU A 27 6.77 8.05 20.09
N TRP A 28 6.11 7.08 20.73
CA TRP A 28 4.89 6.47 20.24
C TRP A 28 3.73 7.47 20.13
N THR A 29 3.56 8.30 21.16
CA THR A 29 2.54 9.35 21.19
C THR A 29 2.78 10.40 20.10
N ARG A 30 4.01 10.92 19.98
CA ARG A 30 4.42 11.81 18.89
C ARG A 30 4.24 11.16 17.52
N GLY A 31 4.53 9.86 17.40
CA GLY A 31 4.32 9.07 16.19
C GLY A 31 2.85 9.01 15.74
N ARG A 32 1.91 8.80 16.68
CA ARG A 32 0.47 8.81 16.40
C ARG A 32 -0.03 10.20 16.01
N GLU A 33 0.37 11.24 16.72
CA GLU A 33 -0.01 12.61 16.37
C GLU A 33 0.52 13.00 14.99
N SER A 34 1.78 12.70 14.70
CA SER A 34 2.38 12.91 13.37
C SER A 34 1.60 12.13 12.30
N THR A 35 1.15 10.92 12.62
CA THR A 35 0.31 10.10 11.74
C THR A 35 -1.02 10.76 11.44
N ARG A 36 -1.76 11.21 12.47
CA ARG A 36 -3.02 11.95 12.32
C ARG A 36 -2.84 13.24 11.52
N ARG A 37 -1.80 14.03 11.81
CA ARG A 37 -1.50 15.29 11.11
C ARG A 37 -1.19 15.08 9.63
N ARG A 38 -0.33 14.11 9.30
CA ARG A 38 0.02 13.79 7.90
C ARG A 38 -1.17 13.24 7.12
N LEU A 39 -1.98 12.40 7.75
CA LEU A 39 -3.21 11.87 7.14
C LEU A 39 -4.21 13.00 6.88
N SER A 40 -4.41 13.91 7.84
CA SER A 40 -5.23 15.10 7.66
C SER A 40 -4.73 15.97 6.51
N GLY A 41 -3.42 16.24 6.44
CA GLY A 41 -2.84 17.02 5.33
C GLY A 41 -3.06 16.37 3.97
N ALA A 42 -2.91 15.04 3.88
CA ALA A 42 -3.18 14.29 2.65
C ALA A 42 -4.65 14.35 2.22
N VAL A 43 -5.58 14.23 3.17
CA VAL A 43 -7.03 14.33 2.93
C VAL A 43 -7.41 15.74 2.50
N THR A 44 -6.87 16.79 3.16
CA THR A 44 -7.13 18.19 2.78
C THR A 44 -6.61 18.50 1.39
N GLY A 45 -5.36 18.13 1.06
CA GLY A 45 -4.83 18.33 -0.29
C GLY A 45 -5.67 17.60 -1.35
N SER A 46 -6.09 16.38 -1.06
CA SER A 46 -6.94 15.58 -1.94
C SER A 46 -8.32 16.19 -2.17
N PHE A 47 -8.95 16.73 -1.12
CA PHE A 47 -10.21 17.46 -1.22
C PHE A 47 -10.08 18.69 -2.13
N LEU A 48 -9.02 19.48 -1.97
CA LEU A 48 -8.79 20.67 -2.80
C LEU A 48 -8.63 20.32 -4.28
N TYR A 49 -7.90 19.25 -4.61
CA TYR A 49 -7.77 18.79 -6.00
C TYR A 49 -9.11 18.37 -6.61
N ILE A 50 -9.93 17.63 -5.86
CA ILE A 50 -11.25 17.17 -6.35
C ILE A 50 -12.18 18.36 -6.60
N VAL A 51 -12.26 19.30 -5.65
CA VAL A 51 -13.11 20.50 -5.79
C VAL A 51 -12.64 21.36 -6.97
N ALA A 52 -11.34 21.55 -7.14
CA ALA A 52 -10.79 22.30 -8.27
C ALA A 52 -11.13 21.64 -9.61
N ALA A 53 -10.97 20.31 -9.72
CA ALA A 53 -11.32 19.58 -10.94
C ALA A 53 -12.82 19.62 -11.25
N LEU A 54 -13.67 19.52 -10.23
CA LEU A 54 -15.13 19.65 -10.40
C LEU A 54 -15.51 21.06 -10.86
N ALA A 55 -14.91 22.09 -10.28
CA ALA A 55 -15.14 23.48 -10.67
C ALA A 55 -14.71 23.75 -12.12
N VAL A 56 -13.52 23.28 -12.52
CA VAL A 56 -13.01 23.42 -13.89
C VAL A 56 -13.91 22.67 -14.88
N GLY A 57 -14.31 21.43 -14.56
CA GLY A 57 -15.19 20.65 -15.42
C GLY A 57 -16.57 21.31 -15.61
N ALA A 58 -17.19 21.76 -14.52
CA ALA A 58 -18.47 22.47 -14.57
C ALA A 58 -18.37 23.79 -15.36
N TYR A 59 -17.31 24.57 -15.13
CA TYR A 59 -17.06 25.82 -15.85
C TYR A 59 -16.93 25.60 -17.36
N LEU A 60 -16.15 24.60 -17.78
CA LEU A 60 -15.98 24.29 -19.21
C LEU A 60 -17.31 23.93 -19.88
N ILE A 61 -18.12 23.08 -19.23
CA ILE A 61 -19.43 22.67 -19.76
C ILE A 61 -20.38 23.88 -19.87
N LEU A 62 -20.44 24.71 -18.84
CA LEU A 62 -21.30 25.91 -18.84
C LEU A 62 -20.83 26.97 -19.85
N ALA A 63 -19.52 27.14 -20.01
CA ALA A 63 -18.97 28.05 -21.02
C ALA A 63 -19.34 27.61 -22.44
N VAL A 64 -19.23 26.30 -22.75
CA VAL A 64 -19.66 25.77 -24.05
C VAL A 64 -21.18 25.89 -24.22
N ALA A 65 -21.97 25.63 -23.17
CA ALA A 65 -23.42 25.82 -23.22
C ALA A 65 -23.78 27.28 -23.57
N ALA A 66 -23.13 28.25 -22.93
CA ALA A 66 -23.39 29.67 -23.16
C ALA A 66 -23.00 30.11 -24.59
N VAL A 67 -21.90 29.58 -25.13
CA VAL A 67 -21.50 29.83 -26.52
C VAL A 67 -22.50 29.20 -27.50
N ALA A 68 -22.95 27.97 -27.21
CA ALA A 68 -23.96 27.29 -28.03
C ALA A 68 -25.28 28.05 -28.04
N ASP A 69 -25.76 28.47 -26.86
CA ASP A 69 -26.98 29.26 -26.68
C ASP A 69 -26.93 30.55 -27.52
N GLY A 70 -25.83 31.31 -27.40
CA GLY A 70 -25.61 32.50 -28.22
C GLY A 70 -25.59 32.23 -29.72
N SER A 71 -25.02 31.09 -30.16
CA SER A 71 -24.95 30.73 -31.58
C SER A 71 -26.30 30.39 -32.20
N THR A 72 -27.24 29.83 -31.44
CA THR A 72 -28.59 29.52 -31.94
C THR A 72 -29.40 30.77 -32.28
N THR A 73 -29.07 31.91 -31.67
CA THR A 73 -29.77 33.19 -31.90
C THR A 73 -29.23 33.99 -33.11
N ILE A 74 -28.04 33.65 -33.62
CA ILE A 74 -27.38 34.42 -34.69
C ILE A 74 -27.71 33.81 -36.06
N THR A 75 -28.74 34.40 -36.69
CA THR A 75 -29.05 34.45 -38.14
C THR A 75 -29.62 33.20 -38.84
N GLY A 76 -30.92 33.26 -39.20
CA GLY A 76 -31.42 32.67 -40.45
C GLY A 76 -31.82 31.19 -40.44
N TRP A 77 -32.01 30.56 -39.29
CA TRP A 77 -32.47 29.17 -39.15
C TRP A 77 -33.95 28.95 -39.53
N ASN A 78 -34.49 29.78 -40.44
CA ASN A 78 -35.90 29.84 -40.79
C ASN A 78 -36.17 29.15 -42.14
N TRP A 79 -35.63 27.95 -42.33
CA TRP A 79 -35.81 27.14 -43.54
C TRP A 79 -36.77 25.97 -43.28
N GLY A 80 -38.04 26.29 -43.01
CA GLY A 80 -39.22 25.44 -43.30
C GLY A 80 -39.31 24.04 -42.68
N LEU A 81 -38.38 23.62 -41.84
CA LEU A 81 -38.42 22.38 -41.07
C LEU A 81 -38.43 22.74 -39.60
N ASP A 82 -39.53 22.43 -38.93
CA ASP A 82 -39.87 22.61 -37.51
C ASP A 82 -38.72 23.13 -36.63
N GLU A 83 -38.94 24.30 -36.02
CA GLU A 83 -38.12 24.95 -34.99
C GLU A 83 -37.82 24.03 -33.79
N ARG A 84 -36.94 23.04 -33.98
CA ARG A 84 -36.39 22.27 -32.86
C ARG A 84 -35.26 23.08 -32.27
N GLU A 85 -35.57 23.87 -31.26
CA GLU A 85 -34.57 24.40 -30.33
C GLU A 85 -33.63 23.26 -29.93
N ILE A 86 -32.32 23.47 -30.06
CA ILE A 86 -31.35 22.52 -29.54
C ILE A 86 -31.55 22.50 -28.03
N ASP A 87 -32.07 21.39 -27.51
CA ASP A 87 -32.22 21.19 -26.07
C ASP A 87 -30.82 21.18 -25.42
N LEU A 88 -30.50 22.24 -24.69
CA LEU A 88 -29.27 22.38 -23.90
C LEU A 88 -29.47 22.00 -22.42
N ASP A 89 -30.67 21.56 -22.01
CA ASP A 89 -30.96 21.26 -20.61
C ASP A 89 -30.15 20.07 -20.09
N TRP A 90 -29.85 19.09 -20.94
CA TRP A 90 -28.97 17.98 -20.57
C TRP A 90 -27.55 18.46 -20.18
N MET A 91 -27.02 19.54 -20.80
CA MET A 91 -25.72 20.10 -20.41
C MET A 91 -25.79 20.74 -19.03
N ARG A 92 -26.86 21.47 -18.76
CA ARG A 92 -27.14 22.03 -17.42
C ARG A 92 -27.29 20.92 -16.40
N GLN A 93 -27.96 19.81 -16.72
CA GLN A 93 -28.10 18.65 -15.84
C GLN A 93 -26.74 18.00 -15.52
N ILE A 94 -25.83 17.87 -16.50
CA ILE A 94 -24.47 17.37 -16.25
C ILE A 94 -23.70 18.34 -15.35
N ALA A 95 -23.76 19.65 -15.60
CA ALA A 95 -23.12 20.65 -14.75
C ALA A 95 -23.66 20.60 -13.30
N TRP A 96 -24.97 20.40 -13.13
CA TRP A 96 -25.60 20.13 -11.83
C TRP A 96 -25.11 18.82 -11.19
N GLY A 97 -24.83 17.79 -11.99
CA GLY A 97 -24.16 16.57 -11.52
C GLY A 97 -22.78 16.85 -10.92
N TYR A 98 -21.97 17.70 -11.57
CA TYR A 98 -20.68 18.16 -11.02
C TYR A 98 -20.86 18.95 -9.71
N ALA A 99 -21.87 19.81 -9.63
CA ALA A 99 -22.19 20.54 -8.41
C ALA A 99 -22.62 19.60 -7.27
N GLY A 100 -23.44 18.58 -7.56
CA GLY A 100 -23.84 17.54 -6.60
C GLY A 100 -22.65 16.75 -6.07
N LEU A 101 -21.71 16.36 -6.93
CA LEU A 101 -20.45 15.71 -6.52
C LEU A 101 -19.59 16.63 -5.65
N ALA A 102 -19.58 17.94 -5.92
CA ALA A 102 -18.85 18.90 -5.10
C ALA A 102 -19.45 19.03 -3.69
N ILE A 103 -20.77 19.09 -3.57
CA ILE A 103 -21.48 19.08 -2.28
C ILE A 103 -21.16 17.80 -1.51
N LEU A 104 -21.19 16.64 -2.17
CA LEU A 104 -20.81 15.37 -1.54
C LEU A 104 -19.36 15.40 -1.02
N ALA A 105 -18.41 15.93 -1.80
CA ALA A 105 -17.03 16.08 -1.36
C ALA A 105 -16.90 17.00 -0.13
N VAL A 106 -17.68 18.09 -0.10
CA VAL A 106 -17.75 19.03 1.04
C VAL A 106 -18.32 18.37 2.30
N ILE A 107 -19.22 17.39 2.19
CA ILE A 107 -19.77 16.63 3.33
C ILE A 107 -18.79 15.54 3.80
N VAL A 108 -18.18 14.80 2.87
CA VAL A 108 -17.28 13.68 3.19
C VAL A 108 -15.97 14.18 3.84
N TYR A 109 -15.49 15.36 3.45
CA TYR A 109 -14.27 15.96 4.00
C TYR A 109 -14.30 16.15 5.53
N PRO A 110 -15.25 16.88 6.14
CA PRO A 110 -15.32 17.07 7.58
C PRO A 110 -15.56 15.76 8.33
N LEU A 111 -16.36 14.84 7.78
CA LEU A 111 -16.54 13.50 8.37
C LEU A 111 -15.21 12.73 8.45
N THR A 112 -14.41 12.78 7.38
CA THR A 112 -13.08 12.15 7.33
C THR A 112 -12.13 12.82 8.31
N ARG A 113 -12.17 14.15 8.42
CA ARG A 113 -11.35 14.90 9.39
C ARG A 113 -11.73 14.57 10.83
N LEU A 114 -13.02 14.47 11.12
CA LEU A 114 -13.53 14.06 12.43
C LEU A 114 -13.12 12.64 12.78
N LEU A 115 -13.17 11.70 11.82
CA LEU A 115 -12.62 10.35 11.98
C LEU A 115 -11.14 10.39 12.35
N VAL A 116 -10.31 11.12 11.59
CA VAL A 116 -8.86 11.23 11.85
C VAL A 116 -8.57 11.84 13.22
N SER A 117 -9.43 12.72 13.71
CA SER A 117 -9.33 13.32 15.04
C SER A 117 -9.90 12.47 16.19
N GLY A 118 -10.52 11.33 15.90
CA GLY A 118 -11.17 10.48 16.92
C GLY A 118 -12.44 11.08 17.53
N LYS A 119 -13.06 12.09 16.90
CA LYS A 119 -14.23 12.82 17.42
C LYS A 119 -15.55 12.40 16.77
N LEU A 120 -15.54 11.36 15.95
CA LEU A 120 -16.71 10.95 15.20
C LEU A 120 -17.65 10.11 16.09
N PRO A 121 -18.98 10.30 16.03
CA PRO A 121 -19.93 9.46 16.75
C PRO A 121 -19.75 7.96 16.40
N PRO A 122 -19.96 7.02 17.33
CA PRO A 122 -19.66 5.59 17.13
C PRO A 122 -20.26 4.97 15.86
N VAL A 123 -21.51 5.33 15.54
CA VAL A 123 -22.22 4.81 14.36
C VAL A 123 -21.54 5.29 13.07
N LEU A 124 -21.25 6.59 12.98
CA LEU A 124 -20.54 7.18 11.85
C LEU A 124 -19.08 6.69 11.79
N ALA A 125 -18.42 6.48 12.93
CA ALA A 125 -17.08 5.90 13.01
C ALA A 125 -17.04 4.49 12.43
N SER A 126 -18.02 3.63 12.76
CA SER A 126 -18.13 2.29 12.19
C SER A 126 -18.26 2.33 10.66
N ILE A 127 -19.10 3.21 10.12
CA ILE A 127 -19.28 3.39 8.67
C ILE A 127 -17.99 3.92 8.04
N MET A 128 -17.40 4.98 8.59
CA MET A 128 -16.21 5.62 8.03
C MET A 128 -14.95 4.75 8.16
N ARG A 129 -14.89 3.83 9.13
CA ARG A 129 -13.84 2.79 9.22
C ARG A 129 -13.88 1.79 8.08
N CYS A 130 -14.98 1.74 7.34
CA CYS A 130 -15.07 0.96 6.11
C CYS A 130 -14.28 1.56 4.96
N LEU A 131 -13.90 2.84 5.05
CA LEU A 131 -13.10 3.49 4.02
C LEU A 131 -11.73 2.82 3.88
N PRO A 132 -11.38 2.33 2.67
CA PRO A 132 -10.12 1.64 2.45
C PRO A 132 -8.94 2.60 2.70
N GLY A 133 -7.90 2.10 3.35
CA GLY A 133 -6.73 2.90 3.72
C GLY A 133 -6.96 3.71 5.00
N ILE A 134 -7.81 4.74 4.95
CA ILE A 134 -8.02 5.69 6.08
C ILE A 134 -8.55 4.95 7.31
N GLY A 135 -9.65 4.23 7.15
CA GLY A 135 -10.30 3.52 8.25
C GLY A 135 -9.41 2.43 8.87
N ARG A 136 -8.63 1.73 8.05
CA ARG A 136 -7.66 0.71 8.53
C ARG A 136 -6.48 1.35 9.28
N THR A 137 -5.96 2.46 8.76
CA THR A 137 -4.87 3.20 9.42
C THR A 137 -5.31 3.71 10.78
N MET A 138 -6.53 4.27 10.87
CA MET A 138 -7.09 4.74 12.14
C MET A 138 -7.31 3.58 13.12
N ARG A 139 -7.83 2.43 12.68
CA ARG A 139 -7.91 1.22 13.52
C ARG A 139 -6.56 0.78 14.07
N THR A 140 -5.50 0.82 13.26
CA THR A 140 -4.15 0.47 13.74
C THR A 140 -3.59 1.51 14.71
N VAL A 141 -3.90 2.80 14.52
CA VAL A 141 -3.55 3.85 15.49
C VAL A 141 -4.28 3.63 16.81
N GLU A 142 -5.59 3.37 16.77
CA GLU A 142 -6.46 3.08 17.93
C GLU A 142 -5.98 1.84 18.69
N LEU A 143 -5.67 0.75 17.98
CA LEU A 143 -5.11 -0.46 18.56
C LEU A 143 -3.73 -0.20 19.21
N GLY A 144 -2.91 0.67 18.61
CA GLY A 144 -1.67 1.13 19.23
C GLY A 144 -1.90 1.91 20.52
N GLU A 145 -2.94 2.75 20.59
CA GLU A 145 -3.31 3.44 21.83
C GLU A 145 -3.72 2.46 22.92
N PHE A 146 -4.54 1.47 22.56
CA PHE A 146 -4.96 0.42 23.48
C PHE A 146 -3.77 -0.39 23.99
N CYS A 147 -2.93 -0.95 23.10
CA CYS A 147 -1.76 -1.73 23.51
C CYS A 147 -0.76 -0.92 24.36
N GLN A 148 -0.56 0.37 24.05
CA GLN A 148 0.28 1.27 24.85
C GLN A 148 -0.29 1.47 26.26
N SER A 149 -1.61 1.65 26.38
CA SER A 149 -2.29 1.79 27.67
C SER A 149 -2.20 0.50 28.49
N MET A 150 -2.47 -0.65 27.88
CA MET A 150 -2.30 -1.96 28.52
C MET A 150 -0.86 -2.20 28.98
N TYR A 151 0.13 -1.90 28.14
CA TYR A 151 1.54 -1.98 28.52
C TYR A 151 1.84 -1.10 29.74
N ARG A 152 1.33 0.14 29.78
CA ARG A 152 1.48 1.03 30.93
C ARG A 152 0.89 0.40 32.19
N SER A 153 -0.38 0.02 32.16
CA SER A 153 -1.07 -0.50 33.35
C SER A 153 -0.41 -1.80 33.85
N VAL A 154 -0.04 -2.71 32.95
CA VAL A 154 0.68 -3.94 33.31
C VAL A 154 2.07 -3.62 33.88
N ALA A 155 2.78 -2.61 33.37
CA ALA A 155 4.06 -2.18 33.95
C ALA A 155 3.93 -1.65 35.39
N HIS A 156 2.74 -1.18 35.77
CA HIS A 156 2.41 -0.75 37.13
C HIS A 156 1.82 -1.88 37.98
N SER A 157 1.89 -3.13 37.51
CA SER A 157 1.33 -4.30 38.18
C SER A 157 -0.16 -4.18 38.49
N LYS A 158 -0.91 -3.36 37.74
CA LYS A 158 -2.36 -3.29 37.82
C LYS A 158 -2.98 -4.61 37.34
N THR A 159 -4.13 -4.95 37.90
CA THR A 159 -4.90 -6.10 37.40
C THR A 159 -5.39 -5.83 35.97
N TYR A 160 -5.71 -6.87 35.23
CA TYR A 160 -6.24 -6.68 33.86
C TYR A 160 -7.55 -5.88 33.86
N GLY A 161 -8.46 -6.09 34.82
CA GLY A 161 -9.68 -5.29 34.94
C GLY A 161 -9.39 -3.79 35.10
N GLU A 162 -8.48 -3.44 36.00
CA GLU A 162 -8.01 -2.05 36.18
C GLU A 162 -7.32 -1.50 34.92
N ALA A 163 -6.51 -2.31 34.24
CA ALA A 163 -5.84 -1.93 33.00
C ALA A 163 -6.84 -1.62 31.87
N PHE A 164 -7.89 -2.44 31.71
CA PHE A 164 -8.96 -2.19 30.75
C PHE A 164 -9.78 -0.94 31.13
N SER A 165 -10.04 -0.72 32.43
CA SER A 165 -10.71 0.48 32.93
C SER A 165 -9.88 1.74 32.65
N GLU A 166 -8.57 1.69 32.87
CA GLU A 166 -7.65 2.78 32.54
C GLU A 166 -7.58 3.04 31.03
N ALA A 167 -7.46 2.00 30.22
CA ALA A 167 -7.51 2.10 28.77
C ALA A 167 -8.81 2.76 28.29
N SER A 168 -9.96 2.45 28.89
CA SER A 168 -11.24 3.10 28.56
C SER A 168 -11.20 4.62 28.78
N ARG A 169 -10.46 5.10 29.78
CA ARG A 169 -10.33 6.54 30.08
C ARG A 169 -9.35 7.23 29.14
N GLU A 170 -8.27 6.54 28.76
CA GLU A 170 -7.22 7.10 27.89
C GLU A 170 -7.57 7.07 26.39
N LEU A 171 -8.41 6.13 25.95
CA LEU A 171 -8.73 5.92 24.54
C LEU A 171 -9.58 7.05 23.96
N GLN A 172 -9.13 7.61 22.81
CA GLN A 172 -9.88 8.65 22.10
C GLN A 172 -11.09 8.10 21.35
N ASP A 173 -10.97 6.88 20.82
CA ASP A 173 -12.06 6.28 20.07
C ASP A 173 -13.20 5.83 20.97
N ALA A 174 -14.42 6.30 20.66
CA ALA A 174 -15.61 6.00 21.43
C ALA A 174 -15.99 4.51 21.39
N SER A 175 -15.71 3.77 20.32
CA SER A 175 -16.07 2.35 20.25
C SER A 175 -15.12 1.46 21.05
N MET A 176 -13.81 1.66 20.92
CA MET A 176 -12.80 0.98 21.71
C MET A 176 -12.93 1.34 23.18
N ARG A 177 -13.20 2.60 23.52
CA ARG A 177 -13.47 3.00 24.91
C ARG A 177 -14.65 2.26 25.53
N ARG A 178 -15.79 2.18 24.82
CA ARG A 178 -16.97 1.44 25.31
C ARG A 178 -16.66 -0.03 25.48
N TRP A 179 -15.99 -0.63 24.50
CA TRP A 179 -15.58 -2.03 24.58
C TRP A 179 -14.61 -2.26 25.74
N SER A 180 -13.61 -1.40 25.96
CA SER A 180 -12.66 -1.53 27.07
C SER A 180 -13.32 -1.34 28.44
N ALA A 181 -14.34 -0.49 28.55
CA ALA A 181 -15.13 -0.37 29.78
C ALA A 181 -15.93 -1.66 30.06
N GLN A 182 -16.65 -2.17 29.06
CA GLN A 182 -17.37 -3.44 29.19
C GLN A 182 -16.42 -4.61 29.49
N ALA A 183 -15.27 -4.65 28.83
CA ALA A 183 -14.22 -5.63 29.05
C ALA A 183 -13.69 -5.61 30.50
N ALA A 184 -13.59 -4.43 31.11
CA ALA A 184 -13.20 -4.32 32.51
C ALA A 184 -14.26 -4.94 33.43
N GLU A 185 -15.54 -4.60 33.23
CA GLU A 185 -16.66 -5.16 33.99
C GLU A 185 -16.77 -6.68 33.81
N ASP A 186 -16.59 -7.18 32.59
CA ASP A 186 -16.62 -8.61 32.26
C ASP A 186 -15.49 -9.38 32.96
N ILE A 187 -14.27 -8.81 33.00
CA ILE A 187 -13.13 -9.41 33.72
C ILE A 187 -13.35 -9.38 35.23
N GLU A 188 -13.89 -8.30 35.78
CA GLU A 188 -14.27 -8.19 37.19
C GLU A 188 -15.37 -9.19 37.56
N ALA A 189 -16.27 -9.50 36.62
CA ALA A 189 -17.27 -10.55 36.74
C ALA A 189 -16.71 -11.99 36.58
N GLY A 190 -15.40 -12.14 36.38
CA GLY A 190 -14.71 -13.42 36.31
C GLY A 190 -14.60 -14.01 34.90
N GLN A 191 -14.93 -13.26 33.85
CA GLN A 191 -14.75 -13.72 32.48
C GLN A 191 -13.25 -13.76 32.12
N SER A 192 -12.84 -14.75 31.32
CA SER A 192 -11.44 -14.88 30.93
C SER A 192 -11.02 -13.72 30.02
N ILE A 193 -9.78 -13.23 30.19
CA ILE A 193 -9.22 -12.17 29.34
C ILE A 193 -9.21 -12.59 27.87
N ALA A 194 -9.03 -13.89 27.60
CA ALA A 194 -9.06 -14.44 26.26
C ALA A 194 -10.43 -14.25 25.58
N ASP A 195 -11.52 -14.55 26.28
CA ASP A 195 -12.87 -14.37 25.74
C ASP A 195 -13.21 -12.89 25.51
N VAL A 196 -12.73 -12.02 26.40
CA VAL A 196 -12.87 -10.57 26.26
C VAL A 196 -12.05 -10.03 25.08
N LEU A 197 -10.81 -10.50 24.88
CA LEU A 197 -10.01 -10.14 23.72
C LEU A 197 -10.61 -10.65 22.40
N ARG A 198 -11.27 -11.82 22.41
CA ARG A 198 -12.01 -12.35 21.24
C ARG A 198 -13.23 -11.50 20.88
N SER A 199 -13.84 -10.80 21.85
CA SER A 199 -14.96 -9.89 21.61
C SER A 199 -14.55 -8.51 21.07
N SER A 200 -13.23 -8.26 20.94
CA SER A 200 -12.70 -6.98 20.46
C SER A 200 -13.27 -6.57 19.10
N PRO A 201 -13.66 -5.29 18.92
CA PRO A 201 -14.12 -4.78 17.64
C PRO A 201 -12.99 -4.71 16.59
N ILE A 202 -11.72 -4.85 17.00
CA ILE A 202 -10.55 -4.84 16.12
C ILE A 202 -9.89 -6.21 16.14
N THR A 203 -9.98 -6.93 15.01
CA THR A 203 -9.37 -8.25 14.81
C THR A 203 -8.02 -8.19 14.09
N ASP A 204 -7.51 -6.99 13.81
CA ASP A 204 -6.21 -6.80 13.17
C ASP A 204 -5.05 -7.20 14.12
N LEU A 205 -3.91 -7.60 13.55
CA LEU A 205 -2.68 -7.84 14.31
C LEU A 205 -2.24 -6.56 15.04
N PRO A 206 -1.70 -6.67 16.28
CA PRO A 206 -1.23 -7.89 16.94
C PRO A 206 -2.21 -8.53 17.92
N LEU A 207 -3.47 -8.10 18.02
CA LEU A 207 -4.38 -8.57 19.08
C LEU A 207 -4.61 -10.10 19.08
N PRO A 208 -4.80 -10.77 17.92
CA PRO A 208 -4.89 -12.24 17.90
C PRO A 208 -3.62 -12.93 18.40
N VAL A 209 -2.45 -12.28 18.29
CA VAL A 209 -1.22 -12.81 18.86
C VAL A 209 -1.25 -12.69 20.38
N VAL A 210 -1.59 -11.50 20.90
CA VAL A 210 -1.70 -11.28 22.34
C VAL A 210 -2.67 -12.27 22.97
N LEU A 211 -3.80 -12.55 22.32
CA LEU A 211 -4.75 -13.58 22.71
C LEU A 211 -4.08 -14.96 22.87
N ALA A 212 -3.29 -15.40 21.89
CA ALA A 212 -2.58 -16.68 21.96
C ALA A 212 -1.52 -16.74 23.07
N PHE A 213 -0.92 -15.60 23.44
CA PHE A 213 -0.08 -15.52 24.63
C PHE A 213 -0.92 -15.56 25.90
N VAL A 214 -1.99 -14.77 26.02
CA VAL A 214 -2.83 -14.74 27.24
C VAL A 214 -3.47 -16.09 27.56
N ASP A 215 -3.80 -16.91 26.56
CA ASP A 215 -4.26 -18.29 26.76
C ASP A 215 -3.20 -19.20 27.44
N GLY A 216 -1.91 -18.83 27.36
CA GLY A 216 -0.81 -19.49 28.05
C GLY A 216 -0.61 -18.97 29.48
N GLN A 217 -0.29 -19.87 30.42
CA GLN A 217 0.17 -19.47 31.75
C GLN A 217 1.57 -18.84 31.63
N HIS A 218 1.62 -17.51 31.62
CA HIS A 218 2.86 -16.75 31.51
C HIS A 218 3.17 -15.97 32.78
N SER A 219 4.46 -15.74 32.99
CA SER A 219 4.92 -14.83 34.01
C SER A 219 4.48 -13.39 33.71
N HIS A 220 4.37 -12.57 34.76
CA HIS A 220 4.09 -11.14 34.62
C HIS A 220 5.08 -10.44 33.67
N ARG A 221 6.36 -10.82 33.72
CA ARG A 221 7.42 -10.30 32.86
C ARG A 221 7.21 -10.62 31.38
N GLU A 222 6.79 -11.84 31.06
CA GLU A 222 6.45 -12.23 29.69
C GLU A 222 5.23 -11.48 29.19
N SER A 223 4.20 -11.34 30.03
CA SER A 223 3.01 -10.54 29.71
C SER A 223 3.38 -9.09 29.38
N LEU A 224 4.22 -8.46 30.22
CA LEU A 224 4.73 -7.11 29.99
C LEU A 224 5.47 -7.00 28.65
N ARG A 225 6.33 -7.99 28.33
CA ARG A 225 7.07 -8.04 27.06
C ARG A 225 6.14 -8.18 25.86
N VAL A 226 5.10 -9.01 25.96
CA VAL A 226 4.12 -9.21 24.87
C VAL A 226 3.35 -7.92 24.60
N TRP A 227 2.88 -7.22 25.64
CA TRP A 227 2.20 -5.92 25.48
C TRP A 227 3.13 -4.83 24.93
N HIS A 228 4.39 -4.82 25.36
CA HIS A 228 5.41 -3.92 24.82
C HIS A 228 5.63 -4.10 23.32
N GLU A 229 5.89 -5.34 22.87
CA GLU A 229 6.11 -5.63 21.46
C GLU A 229 4.81 -5.44 20.64
N ALA A 230 3.64 -5.72 21.22
CA ALA A 230 2.35 -5.42 20.58
C ALA A 230 2.17 -3.92 20.34
N ALA A 231 2.43 -3.07 21.34
CA ALA A 231 2.38 -1.62 21.18
C ALA A 231 3.36 -1.15 20.11
N ARG A 232 4.62 -1.61 20.18
CA ARG A 232 5.67 -1.28 19.22
C ARG A 232 5.28 -1.67 17.79
N ASP A 233 4.79 -2.88 17.57
CA ASP A 233 4.35 -3.37 16.27
C ASP A 233 3.17 -2.55 15.74
N CYS A 234 2.18 -2.21 16.58
CA CYS A 234 1.08 -1.32 16.22
C CYS A 234 1.59 0.03 15.71
N HIS A 235 2.51 0.68 16.43
CA HIS A 235 3.04 1.99 16.01
C HIS A 235 3.86 1.90 14.71
N LEU A 236 4.68 0.85 14.56
CA LEU A 236 5.42 0.61 13.32
C LEU A 236 4.48 0.32 12.14
N HIS A 237 3.43 -0.48 12.36
CA HIS A 237 2.41 -0.76 11.37
C HIS A 237 1.59 0.48 11.02
N ALA A 238 1.21 1.31 11.99
CA ALA A 238 0.50 2.56 11.76
C ALA A 238 1.34 3.51 10.88
N GLN A 239 2.63 3.65 11.15
CA GLN A 239 3.53 4.48 10.32
C GLN A 239 3.68 3.95 8.90
N ARG A 240 3.81 2.62 8.73
CA ARG A 240 3.89 2.01 7.40
C ARG A 240 2.58 2.16 6.65
N GLN A 241 1.44 1.90 7.29
CA GLN A 241 0.11 2.05 6.71
C GLN A 241 -0.19 3.50 6.34
N LEU A 242 0.09 4.46 7.22
CA LEU A 242 -0.04 5.89 6.95
C LEU A 242 0.57 6.24 5.61
N LYS A 243 1.81 5.80 5.38
CA LYS A 243 2.51 6.10 4.15
C LYS A 243 1.77 5.60 2.92
N ARG A 244 1.25 4.37 2.98
CA ARG A 244 0.45 3.76 1.90
C ARG A 244 -0.86 4.49 1.72
N THR A 245 -1.54 4.79 2.81
CA THR A 245 -2.83 5.45 2.80
C THR A 245 -2.69 6.85 2.24
N THR A 246 -1.72 7.65 2.68
CA THR A 246 -1.40 8.95 2.11
C THR A 246 -1.13 8.84 0.61
N GLN A 247 -0.32 7.87 0.16
CA GLN A 247 -0.08 7.68 -1.27
C GLN A 247 -1.34 7.28 -2.04
N VAL A 248 -2.09 6.30 -1.55
CA VAL A 248 -3.30 5.80 -2.22
C VAL A 248 -4.35 6.89 -2.26
N VAL A 249 -4.55 7.64 -1.17
CA VAL A 249 -5.48 8.77 -1.11
C VAL A 249 -5.02 9.87 -2.08
N SER A 250 -3.78 10.35 -1.99
CA SER A 250 -3.30 11.39 -2.91
C SER A 250 -3.33 10.95 -4.37
N PHE A 251 -2.94 9.72 -4.68
CA PHE A 251 -2.95 9.19 -6.05
C PHE A 251 -4.37 8.99 -6.57
N SER A 252 -5.24 8.33 -5.81
CA SER A 252 -6.64 8.11 -6.20
C SER A 252 -7.39 9.43 -6.36
N CYS A 253 -7.18 10.39 -5.47
CA CYS A 253 -7.82 11.70 -5.57
C CYS A 253 -7.26 12.51 -6.74
N LEU A 254 -5.94 12.53 -6.98
CA LEU A 254 -5.37 13.15 -8.17
C LEU A 254 -5.93 12.52 -9.44
N PHE A 255 -5.99 11.19 -9.49
CA PHE A 255 -6.51 10.44 -10.63
C PHE A 255 -7.99 10.73 -10.87
N VAL A 256 -8.82 10.71 -9.83
CA VAL A 256 -10.24 11.10 -9.90
C VAL A 256 -10.37 12.55 -10.36
N SER A 257 -9.51 13.45 -9.88
CA SER A 257 -9.52 14.86 -10.29
C SER A 257 -9.17 15.02 -11.77
N VAL A 258 -8.09 14.38 -12.24
CA VAL A 258 -7.71 14.38 -13.66
C VAL A 258 -8.80 13.76 -14.53
N PHE A 259 -9.40 12.66 -14.06
CA PHE A 259 -10.51 12.02 -14.75
C PHE A 259 -11.72 12.93 -14.87
N LEU A 260 -12.16 13.58 -13.78
CA LEU A 260 -13.29 14.50 -13.77
C LEU A 260 -13.04 15.73 -14.67
N ALA A 261 -11.81 16.26 -14.67
CA ALA A 261 -11.42 17.37 -15.54
C ALA A 261 -11.37 16.95 -17.01
N ALA A 262 -10.78 15.78 -17.30
CA ALA A 262 -10.72 15.22 -18.66
C ALA A 262 -12.11 14.89 -19.20
N LEU A 263 -13.01 14.36 -18.37
CA LEU A 263 -14.40 14.13 -18.73
C LEU A 263 -15.11 15.44 -19.07
N GLY A 264 -14.92 16.49 -18.27
CA GLY A 264 -15.49 17.81 -18.55
C GLY A 264 -14.96 18.40 -19.85
N LEU A 265 -13.66 18.26 -20.11
CA LEU A 265 -13.02 18.71 -21.35
C LEU A 265 -13.49 17.90 -22.56
N LEU A 266 -13.62 16.59 -22.42
CA LEU A 266 -14.12 15.71 -23.48
C LEU A 266 -15.57 16.08 -23.84
N LEU A 267 -16.44 16.21 -22.84
CA LEU A 267 -17.83 16.63 -23.04
C LEU A 267 -17.90 17.99 -23.72
N ALA A 268 -17.14 18.98 -23.23
CA ALA A 268 -17.02 20.29 -23.86
C ALA A 268 -16.58 20.18 -25.33
N ALA A 269 -15.54 19.39 -25.63
CA ALA A 269 -15.03 19.21 -26.98
C ALA A 269 -16.02 18.48 -27.91
N THR A 270 -16.71 17.44 -27.43
CA THR A 270 -17.74 16.73 -28.20
C THR A 270 -18.87 17.66 -28.57
N ILE A 271 -19.24 18.57 -27.67
CA ILE A 271 -20.32 19.53 -27.89
C ILE A 271 -19.88 20.62 -28.86
N THR A 272 -18.68 21.18 -28.68
CA THR A 272 -18.12 22.12 -29.65
C THR A 272 -18.07 21.49 -31.05
N ASN A 273 -17.72 20.20 -31.14
CA ASN A 273 -17.74 19.48 -32.41
C ASN A 273 -19.17 19.29 -32.95
N MET A 274 -20.18 19.01 -32.12
CA MET A 274 -21.58 18.97 -32.56
C MET A 274 -22.04 20.31 -33.11
N VAL A 275 -21.72 21.41 -32.42
CA VAL A 275 -22.06 22.77 -32.86
C VAL A 275 -21.36 23.07 -34.19
N LEU A 276 -20.07 22.78 -34.31
CA LEU A 276 -19.31 22.96 -35.55
C LEU A 276 -19.83 22.08 -36.70
N GLN A 277 -20.17 20.82 -36.43
CA GLN A 277 -20.75 19.93 -37.45
C GLN A 277 -22.15 20.38 -37.86
N GLY A 278 -22.95 20.91 -36.94
CA GLY A 278 -24.21 21.57 -37.26
C GLY A 278 -24.00 22.74 -38.22
N TRP A 279 -22.98 23.56 -37.97
CA TRP A 279 -22.59 24.67 -38.86
C TRP A 279 -22.12 24.20 -40.23
N VAL A 280 -21.24 23.20 -40.30
CA VAL A 280 -20.71 22.66 -41.56
C VAL A 280 -21.79 21.91 -42.35
N GLY A 281 -22.60 21.10 -41.66
CA GLY A 281 -23.74 20.41 -42.24
C GLY A 281 -24.73 21.39 -42.87
N MET A 282 -24.92 22.56 -42.26
CA MET A 282 -25.72 23.64 -42.85
C MET A 282 -25.15 24.14 -44.19
N TYR A 283 -23.82 24.19 -44.32
CA TYR A 283 -23.14 24.51 -45.57
C TYR A 283 -23.18 23.37 -46.60
N SER A 284 -23.10 22.11 -46.15
CA SER A 284 -23.02 20.92 -47.02
C SER A 284 -24.36 20.22 -47.27
N TRP A 285 -25.48 20.72 -46.73
CA TRP A 285 -26.77 20.03 -46.73
C TRP A 285 -27.42 19.86 -48.09
N HIS A 286 -26.76 20.30 -49.17
CA HIS A 286 -27.27 20.03 -50.49
C HIS A 286 -27.21 18.54 -50.86
N HIS A 287 -26.35 17.68 -50.26
CA HIS A 287 -26.10 16.33 -50.82
C HIS A 287 -26.08 15.09 -49.88
N SER A 288 -26.30 15.15 -48.56
CA SER A 288 -26.37 13.91 -47.74
C SER A 288 -27.15 14.03 -46.43
N GLY A 289 -28.02 13.05 -46.18
CA GLY A 289 -28.93 12.99 -45.02
C GLY A 289 -28.26 12.64 -43.68
N PRO A 290 -29.01 12.75 -42.56
CA PRO A 290 -28.46 12.85 -41.21
C PRO A 290 -28.20 11.48 -40.53
N ASP A 291 -27.07 10.85 -40.83
CA ASP A 291 -26.60 9.59 -40.19
C ASP A 291 -25.74 9.82 -38.92
N TRP A 292 -25.67 11.04 -38.40
CA TRP A 292 -24.65 11.43 -37.40
C TRP A 292 -25.05 11.14 -35.95
N THR A 293 -26.34 11.02 -35.63
CA THR A 293 -26.83 10.75 -34.27
C THR A 293 -26.63 9.29 -33.84
N GLU A 294 -26.74 8.33 -34.77
CA GLU A 294 -26.46 6.90 -34.49
C GLU A 294 -25.00 6.66 -34.11
N LYS A 295 -24.04 7.33 -34.76
CA LYS A 295 -22.60 7.18 -34.47
C LYS A 295 -22.19 7.74 -33.10
N LEU A 296 -23.02 8.57 -32.48
CA LEU A 296 -22.71 9.26 -31.23
C LEU A 296 -23.23 8.48 -30.01
N VAL A 297 -24.38 7.80 -30.16
CA VAL A 297 -24.89 6.81 -29.18
C VAL A 297 -23.99 5.57 -29.13
N GLU A 298 -23.30 5.24 -30.23
CA GLU A 298 -22.26 4.21 -30.26
C GLU A 298 -20.93 4.62 -29.61
N SER A 299 -20.80 5.84 -29.08
CA SER A 299 -19.51 6.29 -28.56
C SER A 299 -19.08 5.49 -27.32
N GLU A 300 -18.10 4.61 -27.53
CA GLU A 300 -17.42 3.77 -26.53
C GLU A 300 -16.95 4.56 -25.28
N LEU A 301 -16.86 5.89 -25.40
CA LEU A 301 -16.48 6.85 -24.38
C LEU A 301 -17.44 6.93 -23.18
N LEU A 302 -18.75 6.71 -23.36
CA LEU A 302 -19.71 6.70 -22.24
C LEU A 302 -19.54 5.47 -21.33
N PHE A 303 -19.04 4.36 -21.87
CA PHE A 303 -18.78 3.15 -21.09
C PHE A 303 -17.60 3.31 -20.13
N LEU A 304 -16.67 4.23 -20.40
CA LEU A 304 -15.52 4.50 -19.52
C LEU A 304 -15.94 5.02 -18.13
N PRO A 305 -16.65 6.16 -17.97
CA PRO A 305 -17.09 6.64 -16.65
C PRO A 305 -18.03 5.65 -15.97
N ALA A 306 -18.92 5.00 -16.72
CA ALA A 306 -19.81 3.98 -16.18
C ALA A 306 -19.02 2.80 -15.59
N SER A 307 -18.05 2.25 -16.34
CA SER A 307 -17.20 1.15 -15.88
C SER A 307 -16.42 1.50 -14.62
N VAL A 308 -15.80 2.70 -14.57
CA VAL A 308 -15.07 3.18 -13.40
C VAL A 308 -16.00 3.32 -12.19
N GLY A 309 -17.18 3.93 -12.37
CA GLY A 309 -18.18 4.07 -11.32
C GLY A 309 -18.64 2.73 -10.75
N ILE A 310 -18.96 1.77 -11.63
CA ILE A 310 -19.38 0.41 -11.26
C ILE A 310 -18.26 -0.33 -10.52
N LEU A 311 -17.00 -0.24 -10.98
CA LEU A 311 -15.85 -0.89 -10.32
C LEU A 311 -15.56 -0.28 -8.94
N LEU A 312 -15.71 1.04 -8.79
CA LEU A 312 -15.60 1.71 -7.49
C LEU A 312 -16.70 1.22 -6.54
N LEU A 313 -17.95 1.15 -7.01
CA LEU A 313 -19.06 0.58 -6.24
C LEU A 313 -18.77 -0.87 -5.83
N ALA A 314 -18.30 -1.72 -6.75
CA ALA A 314 -17.91 -3.09 -6.45
C ALA A 314 -16.83 -3.18 -5.35
N GLY A 315 -15.85 -2.28 -5.41
CA GLY A 315 -14.81 -2.12 -4.39
C GLY A 315 -15.37 -1.72 -3.02
N THR A 316 -16.31 -0.76 -2.97
CA THR A 316 -16.95 -0.32 -1.73
C THR A 316 -17.82 -1.42 -1.12
N VAL A 317 -18.65 -2.10 -1.92
CA VAL A 317 -19.45 -3.26 -1.47
C VAL A 317 -18.54 -4.35 -0.94
N GLY A 318 -17.43 -4.64 -1.61
CA GLY A 318 -16.44 -5.61 -1.13
C GLY A 318 -15.73 -5.19 0.16
N ALA A 319 -15.58 -3.89 0.43
CA ALA A 319 -15.07 -3.40 1.71
C ALA A 319 -16.12 -3.57 2.81
N ILE A 320 -17.38 -3.24 2.53
CA ILE A 320 -18.52 -3.40 3.45
C ILE A 320 -18.71 -4.88 3.82
N GLU A 321 -18.77 -5.78 2.83
CA GLU A 321 -18.87 -7.23 3.03
C GLU A 321 -17.77 -7.73 3.98
N ARG A 322 -16.52 -7.31 3.76
CA ARG A 322 -15.39 -7.72 4.62
C ARG A 322 -15.56 -7.24 6.06
N ASN A 323 -16.01 -6.02 6.28
CA ASN A 323 -16.23 -5.53 7.64
C ASN A 323 -17.41 -6.24 8.31
N LEU A 324 -18.47 -6.56 7.55
CA LEU A 324 -19.61 -7.35 8.04
C LEU A 324 -19.23 -8.82 8.33
N THR A 325 -18.26 -9.40 7.61
CA THR A 325 -17.66 -10.70 7.93
C THR A 325 -16.83 -10.69 9.23
N GLY A 326 -16.58 -9.53 9.84
CA GLY A 326 -16.01 -9.42 11.18
C GLY A 326 -17.04 -9.38 12.32
N LEU A 327 -18.26 -8.89 12.09
CA LEU A 327 -19.25 -8.65 13.16
C LEU A 327 -20.04 -9.93 13.55
N ALA A 328 -19.95 -10.38 14.80
CA ALA A 328 -20.45 -11.70 15.25
C ALA A 328 -21.98 -11.84 15.39
N TRP A 329 -22.80 -10.79 15.26
CA TRP A 329 -24.04 -10.70 16.05
C TRP A 329 -25.41 -10.95 15.38
N LEU A 330 -25.52 -11.36 14.10
CA LEU A 330 -26.85 -11.51 13.45
C LEU A 330 -27.05 -12.85 12.74
N ARG A 331 -28.15 -13.55 13.05
CA ARG A 331 -28.59 -14.79 12.35
C ARG A 331 -28.96 -14.54 10.87
N SER A 332 -29.36 -13.31 10.53
CA SER A 332 -29.60 -12.80 9.14
C SER A 332 -28.32 -12.62 8.32
N ARG A 333 -27.14 -12.74 8.94
CA ARG A 333 -25.83 -12.45 8.35
C ARG A 333 -25.45 -13.33 7.17
N ARG A 334 -25.83 -14.62 7.17
CA ARG A 334 -25.48 -15.50 6.04
C ARG A 334 -26.13 -15.02 4.74
N LEU A 335 -27.42 -14.65 4.81
CA LEU A 335 -28.15 -14.16 3.64
C LEU A 335 -27.62 -12.78 3.21
N MET A 336 -27.40 -11.86 4.14
CA MET A 336 -26.83 -10.54 3.80
C MET A 336 -25.40 -10.64 3.23
N ILE A 337 -24.54 -11.51 3.77
CA ILE A 337 -23.20 -11.75 3.21
C ILE A 337 -23.29 -12.37 1.82
N LEU A 338 -24.16 -13.36 1.62
CA LEU A 338 -24.38 -13.97 0.30
C LEU A 338 -24.90 -12.93 -0.71
N LEU A 339 -25.83 -12.07 -0.31
CA LEU A 339 -26.38 -10.99 -1.14
C LEU A 339 -25.29 -9.96 -1.50
N LEU A 340 -24.53 -9.47 -0.52
CA LEU A 340 -23.42 -8.54 -0.78
C LEU A 340 -22.32 -9.16 -1.63
N TRP A 341 -22.03 -10.44 -1.40
CA TRP A 341 -21.08 -11.19 -2.22
C TRP A 341 -21.56 -11.29 -3.67
N PHE A 342 -22.85 -11.60 -3.89
CA PHE A 342 -23.47 -11.64 -5.21
C PHE A 342 -23.46 -10.25 -5.88
N ILE A 343 -23.93 -9.20 -5.21
CA ILE A 343 -23.91 -7.82 -5.71
C ILE A 343 -22.48 -7.40 -6.08
N LYS A 344 -21.51 -7.66 -5.21
CA LYS A 344 -20.09 -7.37 -5.48
C LYS A 344 -19.64 -8.07 -6.75
N TRP A 345 -19.89 -9.37 -6.92
CA TRP A 345 -19.47 -10.11 -8.11
C TRP A 345 -20.17 -9.62 -9.37
N SER A 346 -21.48 -9.33 -9.31
CA SER A 346 -22.22 -8.77 -10.45
C SER A 346 -21.67 -7.41 -10.86
N LEU A 347 -21.36 -6.52 -9.90
CA LEU A 347 -20.73 -5.23 -10.19
C LEU A 347 -19.31 -5.40 -10.75
N TRP A 348 -18.52 -6.34 -10.24
CA TRP A 348 -17.20 -6.63 -10.83
C TRP A 348 -17.34 -7.11 -12.27
N ILE A 349 -18.23 -8.07 -12.55
CA ILE A 349 -18.46 -8.60 -13.91
C ILE A 349 -18.92 -7.48 -14.83
N LEU A 350 -19.97 -6.73 -14.46
CA LEU A 350 -20.53 -5.64 -15.24
C LEU A 350 -19.50 -4.53 -15.48
N GLY A 351 -18.77 -4.12 -14.45
CA GLY A 351 -17.72 -3.12 -14.54
C GLY A 351 -16.57 -3.57 -15.43
N THR A 352 -16.16 -4.84 -15.35
CA THR A 352 -15.14 -5.39 -16.26
C THR A 352 -15.62 -5.53 -17.69
N LEU A 353 -16.90 -5.89 -17.91
CA LEU A 353 -17.47 -5.99 -19.24
C LEU A 353 -17.56 -4.61 -19.89
N ALA A 354 -18.05 -3.61 -19.17
CA ALA A 354 -18.06 -2.22 -19.64
C ALA A 354 -16.63 -1.71 -19.94
N LEU A 355 -15.65 -2.09 -19.11
CA LEU A 355 -14.25 -1.77 -19.33
C LEU A 355 -13.64 -2.49 -20.55
N LEU A 356 -14.09 -3.72 -20.84
CA LEU A 356 -13.70 -4.49 -22.03
C LEU A 356 -14.30 -3.88 -23.31
N VAL A 357 -15.55 -3.40 -23.25
CA VAL A 357 -16.19 -2.66 -24.36
C VAL A 357 -15.45 -1.35 -24.61
N ALA A 358 -15.02 -0.65 -23.55
CA ALA A 358 -14.23 0.59 -23.67
C ALA A 358 -12.75 0.35 -24.00
N LEU A 359 -12.28 -0.90 -24.11
CA LEU A 359 -10.87 -1.27 -24.24
C LEU A 359 -10.18 -0.81 -25.54
N PRO A 360 -10.88 -0.63 -26.69
CA PRO A 360 -10.27 -0.03 -27.88
C PRO A 360 -9.74 1.38 -27.61
N HIS A 361 -10.29 2.07 -26.59
CA HIS A 361 -9.85 3.40 -26.21
C HIS A 361 -8.56 3.36 -25.36
N PRO A 362 -7.48 4.09 -25.73
CA PRO A 362 -6.18 4.00 -25.06
C PRO A 362 -6.22 4.52 -23.63
N ILE A 363 -7.08 5.50 -23.34
CA ILE A 363 -7.29 5.99 -21.97
C ILE A 363 -7.74 4.82 -21.09
N THR A 364 -8.66 3.98 -21.57
CA THR A 364 -9.11 2.78 -20.85
C THR A 364 -7.94 1.85 -20.54
N LEU A 365 -7.07 1.58 -21.51
CA LEU A 365 -5.87 0.75 -21.29
C LEU A 365 -4.96 1.32 -20.20
N VAL A 366 -4.73 2.64 -20.21
CA VAL A 366 -3.92 3.31 -19.17
C VAL A 366 -4.60 3.21 -17.80
N MET A 367 -5.90 3.46 -17.74
CA MET A 367 -6.70 3.36 -16.50
C MET A 367 -6.67 1.93 -15.94
N VAL A 368 -6.87 0.92 -16.79
CA VAL A 368 -6.79 -0.51 -16.44
C VAL A 368 -5.40 -0.85 -15.91
N ALA A 369 -4.34 -0.42 -16.61
CA ALA A 369 -2.97 -0.69 -16.21
C ALA A 369 -2.63 -0.06 -14.85
N ILE A 370 -3.01 1.20 -14.64
CA ILE A 370 -2.83 1.91 -13.36
C ILE A 370 -3.61 1.23 -12.24
N PHE A 371 -4.86 0.85 -12.49
CA PHE A 371 -5.70 0.18 -11.51
C PHE A 371 -5.13 -1.19 -11.11
N PHE A 372 -4.77 -2.02 -12.09
CA PHE A 372 -4.21 -3.34 -11.87
C PHE A 372 -2.85 -3.28 -11.15
N THR A 373 -1.95 -2.39 -11.61
CA THR A 373 -0.65 -2.20 -10.96
C THR A 373 -0.81 -1.72 -9.51
N SER A 374 -1.75 -0.82 -9.24
CA SER A 374 -2.06 -0.36 -7.87
C SER A 374 -2.52 -1.49 -6.97
N ILE A 375 -3.43 -2.36 -7.46
CA ILE A 375 -3.89 -3.56 -6.73
C ILE A 375 -2.73 -4.52 -6.46
N VAL A 376 -1.91 -4.81 -7.48
CA VAL A 376 -0.77 -5.73 -7.35
C VAL A 376 0.26 -5.19 -6.35
N VAL A 377 0.57 -3.89 -6.42
CA VAL A 377 1.50 -3.23 -5.49
C VAL A 377 0.94 -3.27 -4.07
N ALA A 378 -0.33 -2.89 -3.87
CA ALA A 378 -0.98 -2.92 -2.56
C ALA A 378 -0.99 -4.33 -1.95
N ASN A 379 -1.35 -5.35 -2.74
CA ASN A 379 -1.33 -6.74 -2.29
C ASN A 379 0.08 -7.23 -1.95
N ARG A 380 1.08 -6.88 -2.76
CA ARG A 380 2.48 -7.26 -2.50
C ARG A 380 3.02 -6.61 -1.24
N TRP A 381 2.66 -5.34 -1.02
CA TRP A 381 3.03 -4.56 0.15
C TRP A 381 2.39 -5.11 1.42
N ARG A 382 1.10 -5.43 1.35
CA ARG A 382 0.35 -6.09 2.43
C ARG A 382 0.96 -7.44 2.79
N TYR A 383 1.14 -8.31 1.80
CA TYR A 383 1.73 -9.64 1.99
C TYR A 383 3.10 -9.56 2.68
N ARG A 384 3.90 -8.55 2.32
CA ARG A 384 5.20 -8.32 2.94
C ARG A 384 5.08 -7.94 4.42
N GLU A 385 4.16 -7.05 4.78
CA GLU A 385 3.94 -6.68 6.18
C GLU A 385 3.45 -7.84 7.02
N GLU A 386 2.48 -8.60 6.51
CA GLU A 386 1.97 -9.80 7.18
C GLU A 386 3.08 -10.85 7.36
N THR A 387 3.95 -11.00 6.36
CA THR A 387 5.14 -11.86 6.48
C THR A 387 6.13 -11.35 7.54
N GLU A 388 6.41 -10.05 7.57
CA GLU A 388 7.34 -9.45 8.55
C GLU A 388 6.79 -9.59 9.98
N SER A 389 5.49 -9.35 10.18
CA SER A 389 4.79 -9.55 11.45
C SER A 389 4.78 -11.03 11.86
N LEU A 390 4.40 -11.94 10.97
CA LEU A 390 4.48 -13.40 11.20
C LEU A 390 5.83 -13.83 11.75
N ASN A 391 6.90 -13.42 11.08
CA ASN A 391 8.25 -13.83 11.46
C ASN A 391 8.73 -13.16 12.75
N HIS A 392 8.27 -11.94 13.05
CA HIS A 392 8.53 -11.31 14.33
C HIS A 392 7.88 -12.09 15.48
N TRP A 393 6.57 -12.36 15.40
CA TRP A 393 5.83 -13.04 16.45
C TRP A 393 6.25 -14.51 16.64
N LEU A 394 6.54 -15.23 15.56
CA LEU A 394 7.10 -16.59 15.65
C LEU A 394 8.46 -16.62 16.37
N ARG A 395 9.30 -15.60 16.17
CA ARG A 395 10.59 -15.50 16.89
C ARG A 395 10.40 -15.21 18.37
N LEU A 396 9.41 -14.38 18.71
CA LEU A 396 9.04 -14.14 20.10
C LEU A 396 8.54 -15.44 20.75
N ALA A 397 7.65 -16.15 20.05
CA ALA A 397 7.04 -17.39 20.53
C ALA A 397 8.06 -18.51 20.78
N ALA A 398 9.08 -18.61 19.92
CA ALA A 398 10.17 -19.60 20.06
C ALA A 398 10.91 -19.49 21.41
N GLY A 399 10.91 -18.31 22.04
CA GLY A 399 11.50 -18.07 23.35
C GLY A 399 10.53 -18.21 24.53
N THR A 400 9.29 -18.63 24.30
CA THR A 400 8.22 -18.70 25.30
C THR A 400 7.57 -20.07 25.33
N THR A 401 6.67 -20.32 26.29
CA THR A 401 5.91 -21.58 26.41
C THR A 401 4.69 -21.66 25.49
N VAL A 402 4.45 -20.65 24.65
CA VAL A 402 3.28 -20.63 23.74
C VAL A 402 3.36 -21.73 22.69
N SER A 403 2.25 -22.43 22.52
CA SER A 403 2.05 -23.37 21.43
C SER A 403 2.12 -22.67 20.07
N ILE A 404 3.20 -22.93 19.32
CA ILE A 404 3.42 -22.41 17.96
C ILE A 404 2.22 -22.64 17.02
N PRO A 405 1.59 -23.84 16.95
CA PRO A 405 0.43 -24.02 16.08
C PRO A 405 -0.75 -23.15 16.49
N ASP A 406 -1.00 -22.98 17.79
CA ASP A 406 -2.13 -22.16 18.27
C ASP A 406 -1.88 -20.68 18.01
N LEU A 407 -0.64 -20.20 18.21
CA LEU A 407 -0.25 -18.85 17.81
C LEU A 407 -0.50 -18.62 16.32
N VAL A 408 -0.02 -19.50 15.44
CA VAL A 408 -0.16 -19.30 13.99
C VAL A 408 -1.61 -19.42 13.54
N ASP A 409 -2.43 -20.24 14.21
CA ASP A 409 -3.87 -20.34 13.96
C ASP A 409 -4.57 -18.99 14.24
N HIS A 410 -4.34 -18.42 15.43
CA HIS A 410 -4.87 -17.10 15.82
C HIS A 410 -4.33 -15.97 14.93
N MET A 411 -3.04 -16.00 14.55
CA MET A 411 -2.50 -15.06 13.57
C MET A 411 -3.21 -15.18 12.21
N GLY A 412 -3.63 -16.38 11.84
CA GLY A 412 -4.41 -16.66 10.65
C GLY A 412 -5.69 -15.83 10.57
N ASP A 413 -6.35 -15.59 11.71
CA ASP A 413 -7.58 -14.81 11.79
C ASP A 413 -7.34 -13.29 11.64
N GLY A 414 -6.15 -12.80 12.00
CA GLY A 414 -5.73 -11.41 11.73
C GLY A 414 -5.13 -11.20 10.33
N PHE A 415 -4.61 -12.26 9.71
CA PHE A 415 -4.13 -12.21 8.33
C PHE A 415 -5.24 -12.13 7.31
N HIS A 416 -4.88 -11.82 6.06
CA HIS A 416 -5.84 -11.74 4.99
C HIS A 416 -5.38 -12.45 3.72
N GLY A 417 -6.34 -12.85 2.89
CA GLY A 417 -6.09 -13.49 1.60
C GLY A 417 -5.38 -14.83 1.75
N LYS A 418 -4.29 -15.02 0.99
CA LYS A 418 -3.57 -16.30 0.97
C LYS A 418 -2.85 -16.62 2.27
N MET A 419 -2.47 -15.61 3.08
CA MET A 419 -1.76 -15.83 4.34
C MET A 419 -2.58 -16.61 5.35
N THR A 420 -3.85 -16.27 5.53
CA THR A 420 -4.78 -17.00 6.43
C THR A 420 -4.81 -18.49 6.11
N GLY A 421 -5.00 -18.86 4.84
CA GLY A 421 -5.04 -20.27 4.44
C GLY A 421 -3.69 -20.98 4.62
N GLN A 422 -2.57 -20.28 4.42
CA GLN A 422 -1.23 -20.84 4.64
C GLN A 422 -0.93 -21.04 6.13
N ALA A 423 -1.35 -20.09 6.98
CA ALA A 423 -1.23 -20.16 8.43
C ALA A 423 -2.06 -21.32 9.02
N LYS A 424 -3.35 -21.43 8.66
CA LYS A 424 -4.22 -22.52 9.12
C LYS A 424 -3.73 -23.90 8.68
N ARG A 425 -3.25 -24.03 7.43
CA ARG A 425 -2.63 -25.28 6.94
C ARG A 425 -1.33 -25.62 7.65
N PHE A 426 -0.54 -24.63 8.03
CA PHE A 426 0.66 -24.83 8.84
C PHE A 426 0.27 -25.33 10.24
N ALA A 427 -0.62 -24.62 10.94
CA ALA A 427 -1.07 -24.98 12.28
C ALA A 427 -1.66 -26.40 12.32
N SER A 428 -2.56 -26.72 11.38
CA SER A 428 -3.14 -28.06 11.21
C SER A 428 -2.06 -29.14 11.05
N ARG A 429 -1.01 -28.91 10.24
CA ARG A 429 0.04 -29.90 10.00
C ARG A 429 0.95 -30.13 11.19
N VAL A 430 1.27 -29.07 11.92
CA VAL A 430 2.04 -29.19 13.17
C VAL A 430 1.22 -29.93 14.22
N ARG A 431 -0.10 -29.66 14.33
CA ARG A 431 -1.02 -30.42 15.20
C ARG A 431 -1.10 -31.91 14.82
N LEU A 432 -0.93 -32.25 13.53
CA LEU A 432 -0.83 -33.64 13.04
C LEU A 432 0.56 -34.28 13.29
N GLY A 433 1.45 -33.64 14.05
CA GLY A 433 2.77 -34.18 14.40
C GLY A 433 3.83 -34.06 13.30
N GLN A 434 3.59 -33.30 12.22
CA GLN A 434 4.62 -33.05 11.22
C GLN A 434 5.71 -32.12 11.78
N SER A 435 6.96 -32.33 11.38
CA SER A 435 8.04 -31.40 11.72
C SER A 435 7.73 -30.00 11.21
N ILE A 436 8.14 -28.96 11.95
CA ILE A 436 7.87 -27.56 11.60
C ILE A 436 8.44 -27.24 10.20
N GLU A 437 9.63 -27.76 9.86
CA GLU A 437 10.23 -27.61 8.54
C GLU A 437 9.32 -28.14 7.42
N LEU A 438 8.83 -29.38 7.57
CA LEU A 438 7.95 -30.00 6.58
C LEU A 438 6.60 -29.25 6.50
N ALA A 439 6.07 -28.81 7.65
CA ALA A 439 4.84 -28.04 7.72
C ALA A 439 4.98 -26.68 7.02
N VAL A 440 6.07 -25.93 7.23
CA VAL A 440 6.38 -24.67 6.53
C VAL A 440 6.47 -24.91 5.03
N ARG A 441 7.24 -25.92 4.60
CA ARG A 441 7.45 -26.24 3.18
C ARG A 441 6.15 -26.60 2.49
N ARG A 442 5.36 -27.52 3.06
CA ARG A 442 4.12 -27.99 2.43
C ARG A 442 3.01 -26.93 2.51
N SER A 443 2.95 -26.11 3.55
CA SER A 443 1.92 -25.05 3.68
C SER A 443 2.22 -23.86 2.78
N GLY A 444 3.50 -23.63 2.46
CA GLY A 444 3.96 -22.47 1.72
C GLY A 444 4.03 -21.19 2.56
N LEU A 445 3.92 -21.32 3.89
CA LEU A 445 4.02 -20.21 4.83
C LEU A 445 5.42 -19.54 4.69
N PRO A 446 5.52 -18.21 4.50
CA PRO A 446 6.77 -17.51 4.25
C PRO A 446 7.54 -17.28 5.55
N VAL A 447 7.98 -18.37 6.17
CA VAL A 447 8.85 -18.31 7.34
C VAL A 447 10.28 -18.01 6.86
N HIS A 448 10.93 -17.02 7.45
CA HIS A 448 12.32 -16.69 7.19
C HIS A 448 13.23 -17.74 7.84
N ALA A 449 14.39 -17.98 7.24
CA ALA A 449 15.33 -18.99 7.72
C ALA A 449 15.73 -18.80 9.19
N ASP A 450 15.90 -17.57 9.66
CA ASP A 450 16.19 -17.27 11.07
C ASP A 450 15.02 -17.53 12.01
N THR A 451 13.79 -17.37 11.52
CA THR A 451 12.59 -17.68 12.29
C THR A 451 12.42 -19.19 12.38
N LEU A 452 12.57 -19.90 11.27
CA LEU A 452 12.55 -21.36 11.25
C LEU A 452 13.62 -21.93 12.18
N ALA A 453 14.83 -21.39 12.12
CA ALA A 453 15.90 -21.83 12.97
C ALA A 453 15.67 -21.47 14.46
N ALA A 454 14.96 -20.37 14.76
CA ALA A 454 14.50 -20.08 16.13
C ALA A 454 13.58 -21.19 16.65
N LEU A 455 12.63 -21.62 15.82
CA LEU A 455 11.64 -22.62 16.17
C LEU A 455 12.23 -24.03 16.28
N MET A 456 13.36 -24.29 15.61
CA MET A 456 14.03 -25.59 15.60
C MET A 456 15.10 -25.75 16.67
N THR A 457 15.63 -24.65 17.21
CA THR A 457 16.44 -24.74 18.42
C THR A 457 15.49 -25.07 19.56
N PRO A 458 15.53 -26.28 20.14
CA PRO A 458 14.70 -26.58 21.30
C PRO A 458 15.02 -25.49 22.32
N SER A 459 13.99 -24.73 22.72
CA SER A 459 14.11 -23.78 23.81
C SER A 459 14.44 -24.64 25.02
N GLY A 460 15.73 -24.86 25.23
CA GLY A 460 16.22 -25.84 26.17
C GLY A 460 15.56 -25.47 27.48
N LYS A 461 14.75 -26.39 28.02
CA LYS A 461 14.50 -26.40 29.44
C LYS A 461 15.88 -26.38 30.04
N LEU A 462 16.35 -25.19 30.43
CA LEU A 462 17.51 -25.02 31.27
C LEU A 462 17.36 -26.11 32.32
N PRO A 463 18.30 -27.07 32.38
CA PRO A 463 18.12 -28.28 33.17
C PRO A 463 17.63 -27.86 34.55
N ALA A 464 16.57 -28.50 35.06
CA ALA A 464 15.84 -28.02 36.24
C ALA A 464 16.74 -27.73 37.46
N GLY A 465 17.95 -28.30 37.51
CA GLY A 465 19.00 -27.98 38.50
C GLY A 465 19.70 -26.62 38.36
N SER A 466 19.49 -25.87 37.28
CA SER A 466 19.97 -24.49 37.13
C SER A 466 18.94 -23.46 37.61
N ALA A 467 17.67 -23.85 37.77
CA ALA A 467 16.64 -23.00 38.36
C ALA A 467 16.84 -22.83 39.87
N THR A 468 17.33 -23.86 40.57
CA THR A 468 17.71 -23.75 41.99
C THR A 468 18.93 -22.86 42.18
N ALA A 469 20.00 -23.04 41.40
CA ALA A 469 21.19 -22.18 41.46
C ALA A 469 20.90 -20.72 41.03
N SER A 470 19.97 -20.51 40.08
CA SER A 470 19.55 -19.18 39.65
C SER A 470 18.55 -18.53 40.60
N ALA A 471 17.70 -19.31 41.29
CA ALA A 471 16.83 -18.83 42.36
C ALA A 471 17.63 -18.45 43.61
N GLU A 472 18.68 -19.20 43.94
CA GLU A 472 19.59 -18.90 45.06
C GLU A 472 20.47 -17.67 44.76
N ARG A 473 20.86 -17.45 43.50
CA ARG A 473 21.48 -16.18 43.03
C ARG A 473 20.48 -15.01 42.96
N ALA A 474 19.25 -15.24 42.51
CA ALA A 474 18.22 -14.21 42.44
C ALA A 474 17.75 -13.77 43.85
N ALA A 475 17.78 -14.67 44.82
CA ALA A 475 17.49 -14.36 46.22
C ALA A 475 18.59 -13.54 46.90
N SER A 476 19.83 -13.58 46.40
CA SER A 476 20.97 -12.90 47.03
C SER A 476 21.29 -11.51 46.44
N THR A 477 20.79 -11.16 45.25
CA THR A 477 20.94 -9.80 44.67
C THR A 477 19.79 -9.45 43.69
N PRO A 478 18.60 -9.09 44.21
CA PRO A 478 17.43 -8.76 43.36
C PRO A 478 17.69 -7.59 42.39
N ASP A 479 18.56 -6.64 42.74
CA ASP A 479 18.87 -5.46 41.92
C ASP A 479 19.77 -5.76 40.70
N LEU A 480 20.58 -6.83 40.71
CA LEU A 480 21.49 -7.15 39.60
C LEU A 480 20.83 -8.03 38.53
N ALA A 481 19.88 -8.87 38.90
CA ALA A 481 19.17 -9.74 37.95
C ALA A 481 18.27 -8.94 36.99
N ASP A 482 17.71 -7.82 37.45
CA ASP A 482 16.95 -6.92 36.57
C ASP A 482 17.88 -6.07 35.69
N ARG A 483 19.07 -5.74 36.19
CA ARG A 483 20.13 -5.05 35.44
C ARG A 483 20.72 -5.91 34.32
N ASP A 484 21.01 -7.18 34.57
CA ASP A 484 21.57 -8.11 33.56
C ASP A 484 20.57 -8.42 32.43
N PHE A 485 19.27 -8.44 32.74
CA PHE A 485 18.24 -8.61 31.71
C PHE A 485 17.97 -7.32 30.94
N ALA A 486 18.01 -6.17 31.62
CA ALA A 486 18.05 -4.88 30.97
C ALA A 486 19.26 -4.80 30.02
N ASP A 487 20.46 -5.18 30.47
CA ASP A 487 21.68 -5.17 29.65
C ASP A 487 21.66 -6.20 28.51
N ARG A 488 21.08 -7.40 28.68
CA ARG A 488 20.89 -8.34 27.54
C ARG A 488 19.89 -7.83 26.52
N ASN A 489 18.79 -7.22 26.96
CA ASN A 489 17.81 -6.62 26.05
C ASN A 489 18.32 -5.32 25.44
N ILE A 490 19.18 -4.56 26.13
CA ILE A 490 19.85 -3.35 25.64
C ILE A 490 20.94 -3.74 24.65
N ALA A 491 21.76 -4.76 24.93
CA ALA A 491 22.77 -5.26 23.98
C ALA A 491 22.14 -5.79 22.69
N ASP A 492 20.98 -6.45 22.75
CA ASP A 492 20.22 -6.88 21.56
C ASP A 492 19.41 -5.71 20.92
N ARG A 493 19.05 -4.67 21.69
CA ARG A 493 18.41 -3.41 21.21
C ARG A 493 19.38 -2.44 20.53
N ASP A 494 20.60 -2.31 21.03
CA ASP A 494 21.58 -1.32 20.59
C ASP A 494 22.41 -1.82 19.39
N THR A 495 22.54 -3.14 19.20
CA THR A 495 23.28 -3.70 18.07
C THR A 495 22.43 -3.94 16.81
N THR A 496 21.09 -3.79 16.87
CA THR A 496 20.22 -3.99 15.68
C THR A 496 18.86 -3.28 15.81
N PRO A 497 18.22 -2.71 14.76
CA PRO A 497 18.60 -1.72 13.75
C PRO A 497 17.71 -0.45 13.89
N GLN A 498 17.43 0.04 15.11
CA GLN A 498 16.46 1.14 15.32
C GLN A 498 16.99 2.51 14.84
N ARG A 499 18.31 2.74 14.90
CA ARG A 499 18.97 3.98 14.38
C ARG A 499 19.13 4.02 12.86
N VAL A 500 19.07 2.87 12.19
CA VAL A 500 19.18 2.77 10.71
C VAL A 500 17.80 2.92 10.03
N ASN A 501 16.70 2.63 10.75
CA ASN A 501 15.36 2.75 10.18
C ASN A 501 14.79 4.18 10.22
N SER A 502 15.31 5.08 11.06
CA SER A 502 14.85 6.47 11.14
C SER A 502 15.58 7.43 10.19
N SER A 503 16.82 7.14 9.80
CA SER A 503 17.65 8.02 8.93
C SER A 503 17.78 7.54 7.47
N ILE A 504 17.41 6.29 7.17
CA ILE A 504 17.12 5.91 5.80
C ILE A 504 15.70 6.37 5.53
N GLU A 505 15.57 7.57 4.99
CA GLU A 505 14.39 8.03 4.25
C GLU A 505 14.06 7.03 3.13
N SER A 506 13.39 5.96 3.53
CA SER A 506 12.15 5.47 2.99
C SER A 506 12.19 5.18 1.48
N PRO A 507 12.66 3.98 1.07
CA PRO A 507 12.70 3.54 -0.33
C PRO A 507 11.35 3.59 -1.08
N SER A 508 10.22 3.89 -0.42
CA SER A 508 8.94 4.06 -1.10
C SER A 508 8.76 5.41 -1.79
N MET A 509 9.29 6.54 -1.28
CA MET A 509 9.23 7.82 -2.02
C MET A 509 9.88 7.69 -3.40
N VAL A 510 10.78 6.72 -3.50
CA VAL A 510 11.55 6.41 -4.67
C VAL A 510 10.83 5.44 -5.62
N SER A 511 9.90 4.60 -5.13
CA SER A 511 8.99 3.86 -6.00
C SER A 511 7.79 4.69 -6.46
N GLU A 512 7.36 5.65 -5.63
CA GLU A 512 6.20 6.51 -5.92
C GLU A 512 6.44 7.38 -7.16
N GLN A 513 7.49 8.20 -7.17
CA GLN A 513 7.81 9.06 -8.32
C GLN A 513 8.04 8.26 -9.61
N PHE A 514 8.50 7.01 -9.47
CA PHE A 514 8.67 6.13 -10.62
C PHE A 514 7.32 5.74 -11.24
N VAL A 515 6.34 5.37 -10.42
CA VAL A 515 4.97 5.06 -10.87
C VAL A 515 4.32 6.28 -11.51
N TYR A 516 4.52 7.48 -10.93
CA TYR A 516 4.03 8.73 -11.52
C TYR A 516 4.60 8.96 -12.92
N VAL A 517 5.92 8.87 -13.10
CA VAL A 517 6.54 9.05 -14.42
C VAL A 517 5.98 8.07 -15.45
N VAL A 518 5.85 6.79 -15.09
CA VAL A 518 5.27 5.77 -15.99
C VAL A 518 3.84 6.13 -16.36
N ALA A 519 3.01 6.50 -15.38
CA ALA A 519 1.63 6.88 -15.62
C ALA A 519 1.54 8.13 -16.51
N THR A 520 2.38 9.15 -16.29
CA THR A 520 2.41 10.36 -17.11
C THR A 520 2.85 10.07 -18.55
N ILE A 521 3.86 9.22 -18.77
CA ILE A 521 4.27 8.81 -20.12
C ILE A 521 3.12 8.11 -20.85
N LEU A 522 2.47 7.15 -20.18
CA LEU A 522 1.35 6.41 -20.76
C LEU A 522 0.15 7.32 -21.05
N LEU A 523 -0.16 8.25 -20.14
CA LEU A 523 -1.24 9.22 -20.32
C LEU A 523 -0.95 10.17 -21.49
N ALA A 524 0.27 10.71 -21.57
CA ALA A 524 0.67 11.58 -22.67
C ALA A 524 0.56 10.85 -24.00
N TRP A 525 1.08 9.62 -24.08
CA TRP A 525 0.95 8.78 -25.27
C TRP A 525 -0.52 8.51 -25.65
N ALA A 526 -1.38 8.22 -24.67
CA ALA A 526 -2.81 8.00 -24.92
C ALA A 526 -3.50 9.27 -25.45
N ILE A 527 -3.17 10.44 -24.91
CA ILE A 527 -3.67 11.73 -25.41
C ILE A 527 -3.20 11.98 -26.84
N GLY A 528 -1.91 11.76 -27.13
CA GLY A 528 -1.39 11.95 -28.48
C GLY A 528 -2.01 10.99 -29.49
N TRP A 529 -2.24 9.74 -29.09
CA TRP A 529 -3.01 8.78 -29.89
C TRP A 529 -4.43 9.29 -30.16
N MET A 530 -5.13 9.79 -29.14
CA MET A 530 -6.50 10.31 -29.25
C MET A 530 -6.58 11.52 -30.17
N VAL A 531 -5.67 12.49 -30.02
CA VAL A 531 -5.58 13.66 -30.91
C VAL A 531 -5.39 13.21 -32.36
N ARG A 532 -4.59 12.17 -32.60
CA ARG A 532 -4.35 11.64 -33.94
C ARG A 532 -5.52 10.85 -34.50
N SER A 533 -6.15 9.98 -33.71
CA SER A 533 -7.21 9.09 -34.20
C SER A 533 -8.55 9.80 -34.35
N LEU A 534 -8.82 10.80 -33.50
CA LEU A 534 -10.08 11.53 -33.49
C LEU A 534 -9.96 12.92 -34.10
N SER A 535 -9.05 13.76 -33.61
CA SER A 535 -9.01 15.18 -33.99
C SER A 535 -8.42 15.41 -35.37
N MET A 536 -7.33 14.73 -35.74
CA MET A 536 -6.66 14.96 -37.03
C MET A 536 -7.52 14.61 -38.25
N PRO A 537 -8.27 13.49 -38.29
CA PRO A 537 -9.17 13.21 -39.41
C PRO A 537 -10.27 14.26 -39.56
N ILE A 538 -10.76 14.80 -38.44
CA ILE A 538 -11.77 15.87 -38.44
C ILE A 538 -11.15 17.16 -38.99
N PHE A 539 -9.98 17.55 -38.50
CA PHE A 539 -9.28 18.73 -39.01
C PHE A 539 -8.91 18.58 -40.48
N GLY A 540 -8.47 17.39 -40.93
CA GLY A 540 -8.17 17.11 -42.33
C GLY A 540 -9.38 17.40 -43.23
N LYS A 541 -10.55 16.83 -42.90
CA LYS A 541 -11.79 17.09 -43.65
C LYS A 541 -12.20 18.56 -43.65
N LEU A 542 -12.08 19.24 -42.51
CA LEU A 542 -12.42 20.67 -42.42
C LEU A 542 -11.44 21.54 -43.21
N LEU A 543 -10.15 21.21 -43.20
CA LEU A 543 -9.13 21.94 -43.94
C LEU A 543 -9.25 21.71 -45.44
N GLU A 544 -9.59 20.50 -45.88
CA GLU A 544 -9.91 20.21 -47.28
C GLU A 544 -11.08 21.08 -47.78
N GLU A 545 -12.10 21.29 -46.95
CA GLU A 545 -13.27 22.11 -47.28
C GLU A 545 -12.97 23.62 -47.27
N PHE A 546 -12.35 24.14 -46.21
CA PHE A 546 -12.19 25.58 -45.99
C PHE A 546 -10.84 26.15 -46.48
N SER A 547 -9.84 25.31 -46.75
CA SER A 547 -8.47 25.75 -47.09
C SER A 547 -7.71 24.73 -47.94
N PRO A 548 -8.19 24.40 -49.15
CA PRO A 548 -7.71 23.29 -49.98
C PRO A 548 -6.25 23.40 -50.45
N HIS A 549 -5.55 24.50 -50.17
CA HIS A 549 -4.17 24.74 -50.60
C HIS A 549 -3.16 24.71 -49.45
N GLN A 550 -3.61 24.52 -48.21
CA GLN A 550 -2.72 24.44 -47.05
C GLN A 550 -2.53 23.00 -46.57
N ASP A 551 -1.40 22.40 -46.95
CA ASP A 551 -0.92 21.19 -46.32
C ASP A 551 -0.46 21.49 -44.88
N VAL A 552 -1.17 20.94 -43.90
CA VAL A 552 -0.69 20.87 -42.53
C VAL A 552 0.41 19.82 -42.49
N SER A 553 1.66 20.25 -42.69
CA SER A 553 2.79 19.32 -42.81
C SER A 553 2.84 18.32 -41.64
N SER A 554 2.71 17.03 -41.96
CA SER A 554 2.52 15.93 -41.01
C SER A 554 3.82 15.40 -40.40
N TRP A 555 4.98 15.77 -40.97
CA TRP A 555 6.25 15.10 -40.68
C TRP A 555 6.66 15.17 -39.21
N GLY A 556 6.46 16.32 -38.55
CA GLY A 556 6.75 16.48 -37.12
C GLY A 556 5.85 15.63 -36.22
N LEU A 557 4.57 15.49 -36.59
CA LEU A 557 3.61 14.68 -35.85
C LEU A 557 3.87 13.18 -36.05
N GLU A 558 4.15 12.74 -37.28
CA GLU A 558 4.49 11.34 -37.56
C GLU A 558 5.75 10.88 -36.84
N THR A 559 6.79 11.72 -36.84
CA THR A 559 8.07 11.44 -36.16
C THR A 559 7.87 11.34 -34.65
N THR A 560 7.15 12.29 -34.04
CA THR A 560 6.90 12.27 -32.60
C THR A 560 6.02 11.10 -32.17
N VAL A 561 5.08 10.66 -33.01
CA VAL A 561 4.27 9.46 -32.76
C VAL A 561 5.11 8.20 -32.84
N LEU A 562 5.97 8.07 -33.85
CA LEU A 562 6.87 6.91 -33.97
C LEU A 562 7.75 6.78 -32.72
N ILE A 563 8.37 7.89 -32.29
CA ILE A 563 9.20 7.92 -31.08
C ILE A 563 8.36 7.56 -29.85
N GLY A 564 7.17 8.15 -29.70
CA GLY A 564 6.25 7.85 -28.60
C GLY A 564 5.89 6.36 -28.52
N ASN A 565 5.54 5.74 -29.65
CA ASN A 565 5.22 4.31 -29.74
C ASN A 565 6.41 3.43 -29.33
N VAL A 566 7.61 3.73 -29.84
CA VAL A 566 8.84 3.00 -29.48
C VAL A 566 9.11 3.10 -27.98
N VAL A 567 9.01 4.31 -27.41
CA VAL A 567 9.22 4.55 -25.97
C VAL A 567 8.22 3.74 -25.14
N VAL A 568 6.94 3.73 -25.50
CA VAL A 568 5.92 2.97 -24.76
C VAL A 568 6.12 1.46 -24.88
N ILE A 569 6.44 0.94 -26.07
CA ILE A 569 6.74 -0.49 -26.26
C ILE A 569 7.93 -0.89 -25.39
N LEU A 570 9.03 -0.14 -25.42
CA LEU A 570 10.20 -0.38 -24.57
C LEU A 570 9.85 -0.34 -23.09
N LEU A 571 9.02 0.62 -22.68
CA LEU A 571 8.55 0.76 -21.30
C LEU A 571 7.73 -0.45 -20.86
N VAL A 572 6.79 -0.91 -21.68
CA VAL A 572 5.96 -2.09 -21.40
C VAL A 572 6.80 -3.36 -21.30
N VAL A 573 7.68 -3.61 -22.28
CA VAL A 573 8.62 -4.76 -22.24
C VAL A 573 9.46 -4.72 -20.97
N TRP A 574 9.95 -3.55 -20.60
CA TRP A 574 10.75 -3.35 -19.40
C TRP A 574 9.96 -3.60 -18.10
N LEU A 575 8.69 -3.16 -18.02
CA LEU A 575 7.81 -3.43 -16.88
C LEU A 575 7.48 -4.93 -16.75
N VAL A 576 7.21 -5.60 -17.88
CA VAL A 576 6.98 -7.06 -17.92
C VAL A 576 8.22 -7.81 -17.43
N ALA A 577 9.41 -7.43 -17.90
CA ALA A 577 10.67 -8.01 -17.43
C ALA A 577 10.88 -7.78 -15.92
N ALA A 578 10.56 -6.59 -15.41
CA ALA A 578 10.63 -6.27 -13.98
C ALA A 578 9.64 -7.11 -13.14
N PHE A 579 8.46 -7.40 -13.68
CA PHE A 579 7.47 -8.26 -13.04
C PHE A 579 7.92 -9.74 -13.02
N LEU A 580 8.47 -10.22 -14.14
CA LEU A 580 8.96 -11.58 -14.30
C LEU A 580 10.35 -11.84 -13.71
N ILE A 581 10.99 -10.83 -13.12
CA ILE A 581 12.38 -10.88 -12.61
C ILE A 581 12.65 -12.05 -11.66
N ARG A 582 11.64 -12.55 -10.95
CA ARG A 582 11.75 -13.72 -10.06
C ARG A 582 11.89 -15.05 -10.81
N ARG A 583 11.37 -15.14 -12.03
CA ARG A 583 11.37 -16.33 -12.89
C ARG A 583 12.53 -16.33 -13.89
N LEU A 584 13.13 -15.16 -14.16
CA LEU A 584 14.23 -15.02 -15.10
C LEU A 584 15.52 -15.68 -14.57
N PRO A 585 16.35 -16.27 -15.47
CA PRO A 585 17.68 -16.74 -15.12
C PRO A 585 18.59 -15.56 -14.72
N LEU A 586 19.62 -15.84 -13.92
CA LEU A 586 20.48 -14.79 -13.33
C LEU A 586 21.10 -13.85 -14.38
N TRP A 587 21.52 -14.39 -15.53
CA TRP A 587 22.11 -13.58 -16.59
C TRP A 587 21.11 -12.55 -17.12
N MET A 588 19.87 -12.95 -17.43
CA MET A 588 18.80 -12.03 -17.85
C MET A 588 18.44 -11.02 -16.76
N VAL A 589 18.40 -11.44 -15.50
CA VAL A 589 18.15 -10.53 -14.38
C VAL A 589 19.20 -9.42 -14.36
N ALA A 590 20.47 -9.72 -14.63
CA ALA A 590 21.52 -8.69 -14.66
C ALA A 590 21.32 -7.65 -15.78
N TRP A 591 20.67 -8.04 -16.88
CA TRP A 591 20.36 -7.17 -18.01
C TRP A 591 19.15 -6.27 -17.78
N VAL A 592 18.19 -6.63 -16.91
CA VAL A 592 17.01 -5.80 -16.63
C VAL A 592 17.46 -4.45 -16.03
N PRO A 593 17.36 -3.33 -16.78
CA PRO A 593 17.83 -2.05 -16.33
C PRO A 593 17.20 -1.67 -14.99
N TRP A 594 18.06 -1.21 -14.09
CA TRP A 594 17.76 -0.73 -12.74
C TRP A 594 17.25 -1.75 -11.71
N PHE A 595 16.32 -2.64 -12.09
CA PHE A 595 15.74 -3.61 -11.17
C PHE A 595 16.58 -4.88 -11.00
N GLY A 596 17.36 -5.24 -12.02
CA GLY A 596 18.20 -6.43 -12.06
C GLY A 596 19.14 -6.56 -10.87
N ARG A 597 20.17 -5.71 -10.86
CA ARG A 597 21.16 -5.65 -9.76
C ARG A 597 20.52 -5.42 -8.40
N ARG A 598 19.49 -4.56 -8.32
CA ARG A 598 18.77 -4.28 -7.07
C ARG A 598 18.10 -5.53 -6.51
N SER A 599 17.49 -6.35 -7.36
CA SER A 599 16.83 -7.57 -6.93
C SER A 599 17.85 -8.62 -6.50
N ILE A 600 18.94 -8.76 -7.26
CA ILE A 600 20.06 -9.66 -6.91
C ILE A 600 20.60 -9.34 -5.52
N ASP A 601 21.01 -8.09 -5.31
CA ASP A 601 21.56 -7.61 -4.05
C ASP A 601 20.53 -7.70 -2.91
N ARG A 602 19.23 -7.48 -3.17
CA ARG A 602 18.17 -7.65 -2.18
C ARG A 602 18.09 -9.09 -1.69
N TRP A 603 17.97 -10.05 -2.60
CA TRP A 603 17.86 -11.47 -2.22
C TRP A 603 19.16 -11.99 -1.60
N ARG A 604 20.30 -11.46 -2.05
CA ARG A 604 21.59 -11.67 -1.40
C ARG A 604 21.57 -11.18 0.04
N CYS A 605 21.13 -9.95 0.32
CA CYS A 605 20.99 -9.44 1.69
C CYS A 605 20.01 -10.26 2.55
N GLU A 606 18.94 -10.80 1.96
CA GLU A 606 18.01 -11.69 2.68
C GLU A 606 18.71 -12.96 3.17
N VAL A 607 19.55 -13.60 2.32
CA VAL A 607 20.36 -14.76 2.72
C VAL A 607 21.45 -14.39 3.71
N LEU A 608 22.23 -13.33 3.45
CA LEU A 608 23.29 -12.89 4.36
C LEU A 608 22.74 -12.54 5.75
N GLY A 609 21.55 -11.94 5.81
CA GLY A 609 20.90 -11.65 7.07
C GLY A 609 20.48 -12.92 7.82
N ALA A 610 20.04 -13.97 7.11
CA ALA A 610 19.78 -15.26 7.73
C ALA A 610 21.07 -15.88 8.29
N VAL A 611 22.20 -15.75 7.56
CA VAL A 611 23.51 -16.24 8.02
C VAL A 611 23.98 -15.48 9.25
N ALA A 612 23.93 -14.15 9.26
CA ALA A 612 24.32 -13.34 10.41
C ALA A 612 23.55 -13.76 11.67
N ARG A 613 22.22 -13.91 11.56
CA ARG A 613 21.37 -14.32 12.69
C ARG A 613 21.61 -15.76 13.14
N GLY A 614 21.84 -16.69 12.21
CA GLY A 614 22.20 -18.07 12.53
C GLY A 614 23.54 -18.17 13.26
N VAL A 615 24.54 -17.39 12.83
CA VAL A 615 25.86 -17.33 13.48
C VAL A 615 25.77 -16.76 14.90
N ARG A 616 24.99 -15.69 15.15
CA ARG A 616 24.76 -15.17 16.51
C ARG A 616 24.17 -16.24 17.45
N ARG A 617 23.31 -17.11 16.92
CA ARG A 617 22.70 -18.22 17.65
C ARG A 617 23.56 -19.49 17.68
N ARG A 618 24.82 -19.42 17.21
CA ARG A 618 25.76 -20.54 17.15
C ARG A 618 25.21 -21.75 16.41
N GLN A 619 24.40 -21.52 15.39
CA GLN A 619 23.85 -22.61 14.58
C GLN A 619 24.91 -23.15 13.62
N PRO A 620 24.93 -24.47 13.35
CA PRO A 620 25.80 -25.05 12.34
C PRO A 620 25.59 -24.39 10.98
N ALA A 621 26.68 -24.05 10.30
CA ALA A 621 26.64 -23.36 9.01
C ALA A 621 25.84 -24.13 7.94
N GLY A 622 25.91 -25.47 7.95
CA GLY A 622 25.11 -26.33 7.08
C GLY A 622 23.60 -26.13 7.29
N ASP A 623 23.13 -26.17 8.54
CA ASP A 623 21.71 -25.96 8.86
C ASP A 623 21.21 -24.58 8.41
N ILE A 624 22.00 -23.53 8.62
CA ILE A 624 21.69 -22.17 8.17
C ILE A 624 21.45 -22.14 6.64
N PHE A 625 22.36 -22.75 5.87
CA PHE A 625 22.25 -22.78 4.41
C PHE A 625 21.15 -23.72 3.92
N ARG A 626 20.88 -24.83 4.61
CA ARG A 626 19.73 -25.71 4.35
C ARG A 626 18.42 -24.94 4.51
N PHE A 627 18.23 -24.26 5.64
CA PHE A 627 17.04 -23.45 5.89
C PHE A 627 16.92 -22.28 4.88
N ALA A 628 18.02 -21.62 4.52
CA ALA A 628 18.00 -20.58 3.50
C ALA A 628 17.63 -21.13 2.10
N CYS A 629 18.07 -22.34 1.77
CA CYS A 629 17.74 -23.04 0.52
C CYS A 629 16.24 -23.39 0.44
N GLU A 630 15.66 -23.86 1.54
CA GLU A 630 14.25 -24.27 1.61
C GLU A 630 13.29 -23.09 1.61
N THR A 631 13.64 -22.02 2.33
CA THR A 631 12.78 -20.83 2.47
C THR A 631 12.86 -19.89 1.27
N THR A 632 13.96 -19.89 0.51
CA THR A 632 14.10 -19.01 -0.65
C THR A 632 13.23 -19.46 -1.83
N ARG A 633 12.46 -18.52 -2.37
CA ARG A 633 11.59 -18.73 -3.55
C ARG A 633 12.33 -18.54 -4.87
N VAL A 634 13.55 -17.99 -4.85
CA VAL A 634 14.30 -17.63 -6.06
C VAL A 634 15.23 -18.78 -6.44
N ARG A 635 14.98 -19.42 -7.59
CA ARG A 635 15.68 -20.65 -8.02
C ARG A 635 17.21 -20.53 -8.01
N TRP A 636 17.75 -19.43 -8.50
CA TRP A 636 19.20 -19.25 -8.55
C TRP A 636 19.81 -18.92 -7.18
N ILE A 637 19.09 -18.25 -6.28
CA ILE A 637 19.53 -18.08 -4.87
C ILE A 637 19.52 -19.42 -4.17
N ARG A 638 18.49 -20.25 -4.41
CA ARG A 638 18.41 -21.63 -3.89
C ARG A 638 19.62 -22.45 -4.30
N ASN A 639 20.00 -22.41 -5.58
CA ASN A 639 21.19 -23.11 -6.07
C ASN A 639 22.48 -22.60 -5.39
N ARG A 640 22.59 -21.30 -5.11
CA ARG A 640 23.73 -20.74 -4.36
C ARG A 640 23.74 -21.19 -2.90
N CYS A 641 22.59 -21.20 -2.23
CA CYS A 641 22.49 -21.70 -0.85
C CYS A 641 22.78 -23.19 -0.78
N SER A 642 22.30 -23.99 -1.72
CA SER A 642 22.64 -25.42 -1.84
C SER A 642 24.13 -25.64 -2.06
N LYS A 643 24.78 -24.82 -2.91
CA LYS A 643 26.24 -24.86 -3.08
C LYS A 643 26.98 -24.46 -1.79
N ALA A 644 26.50 -23.42 -1.10
CA ALA A 644 27.05 -23.01 0.19
C ALA A 644 26.92 -24.13 1.23
N ASN A 645 25.77 -24.83 1.28
CA ASN A 645 25.56 -25.97 2.16
C ASN A 645 26.61 -27.07 1.91
N LYS A 646 26.79 -27.49 0.65
CA LYS A 646 27.78 -28.52 0.29
C LYS A 646 29.22 -28.13 0.67
N LEU A 647 29.60 -26.87 0.44
CA LEU A 647 30.91 -26.36 0.81
C LEU A 647 31.09 -26.30 2.35
N SER A 648 30.02 -25.96 3.07
CA SER A 648 30.03 -25.97 4.53
C SER A 648 30.16 -27.40 5.10
N GLU A 649 29.50 -28.38 4.49
CA GLU A 649 29.60 -29.80 4.86
C GLU A 649 31.03 -30.35 4.63
N GLN A 650 31.77 -29.77 3.68
CA GLN A 650 33.18 -30.07 3.44
C GLN A 650 34.13 -29.40 4.45
N GLY A 651 33.63 -28.71 5.47
CA GLY A 651 34.45 -28.03 6.48
C GLY A 651 35.12 -26.74 5.99
N THR A 652 34.68 -26.15 4.88
CA THR A 652 35.19 -24.84 4.47
C THR A 652 34.73 -23.75 5.45
N GLY A 653 35.61 -22.82 5.81
CA GLY A 653 35.26 -21.68 6.67
C GLY A 653 34.17 -20.79 6.06
N LEU A 654 33.34 -20.16 6.91
CA LEU A 654 32.10 -19.50 6.51
C LEU A 654 32.32 -18.40 5.46
N ALA A 655 33.38 -17.59 5.60
CA ALA A 655 33.71 -16.57 4.62
C ALA A 655 34.03 -17.19 3.24
N ALA A 656 34.82 -18.28 3.21
CA ALA A 656 35.16 -18.99 1.98
C ALA A 656 33.95 -19.69 1.36
N THR A 657 33.07 -20.28 2.18
CA THR A 657 31.79 -20.87 1.75
C THR A 657 30.92 -19.84 1.03
N LEU A 658 30.71 -18.67 1.63
CA LEU A 658 29.91 -17.59 1.05
C LEU A 658 30.51 -17.11 -0.28
N ARG A 659 31.84 -17.02 -0.38
CA ARG A 659 32.52 -16.67 -1.63
C ARG A 659 32.35 -17.76 -2.69
N GLY A 660 32.58 -19.02 -2.35
CA GLY A 660 32.48 -20.16 -3.26
C GLY A 660 31.08 -20.33 -3.83
N ALA A 661 30.06 -19.97 -3.04
CA ALA A 661 28.66 -19.88 -3.44
C ALA A 661 28.30 -18.61 -4.26
N LYS A 662 29.25 -17.69 -4.48
CA LYS A 662 29.05 -16.37 -5.10
C LYS A 662 28.01 -15.52 -4.36
N LEU A 663 27.91 -15.65 -3.03
CA LEU A 663 27.06 -14.82 -2.19
C LEU A 663 27.77 -13.55 -1.71
N ILE A 664 29.10 -13.49 -1.77
CA ILE A 664 29.92 -12.31 -1.47
C ILE A 664 31.04 -12.13 -2.52
N SER A 665 31.61 -10.91 -2.59
CA SER A 665 32.81 -10.58 -3.37
C SER A 665 34.08 -11.07 -2.68
N ALA A 666 35.23 -10.97 -3.37
CA ALA A 666 36.52 -11.33 -2.80
C ALA A 666 36.94 -10.37 -1.68
N ASP A 667 36.71 -9.07 -1.86
CA ASP A 667 37.03 -8.06 -0.82
C ASP A 667 36.21 -8.28 0.45
N GLU A 668 34.92 -8.58 0.29
CA GLU A 668 34.03 -8.90 1.42
C GLU A 668 34.45 -10.20 2.11
N GLN A 669 35.02 -11.18 1.39
CA GLN A 669 35.57 -12.39 1.97
C GLN A 669 36.78 -12.08 2.86
N ALA A 670 37.70 -11.20 2.42
CA ALA A 670 38.88 -10.83 3.21
C ALA A 670 38.48 -10.16 4.54
N TRP A 671 37.44 -9.33 4.52
CA TRP A 671 36.91 -8.69 5.73
C TRP A 671 36.23 -9.70 6.64
N LEU A 672 35.39 -10.57 6.06
CA LEU A 672 34.66 -11.59 6.81
C LEU A 672 35.58 -12.67 7.39
N SER A 673 36.68 -13.04 6.71
CA SER A 673 37.64 -14.01 7.24
C SER A 673 38.43 -13.43 8.42
N SER A 674 38.74 -12.13 8.40
CA SER A 674 39.30 -11.43 9.56
C SER A 674 38.30 -11.39 10.72
N ALA A 675 37.04 -11.05 10.43
CA ALA A 675 35.98 -11.04 11.43
C ALA A 675 35.66 -12.42 12.02
N GLU A 676 35.77 -13.49 11.22
CA GLU A 676 35.62 -14.89 11.64
C GLU A 676 36.69 -15.24 12.69
N LYS A 677 37.95 -14.86 12.45
CA LYS A 677 39.05 -15.07 13.41
C LYS A 677 38.87 -14.29 14.71
N ASN A 678 38.24 -13.13 14.65
CA ASN A 678 38.03 -12.25 15.81
C ASN A 678 36.70 -12.53 16.56
N GLY A 679 35.88 -13.46 16.09
CA GLY A 679 34.57 -13.76 16.71
C GLY A 679 33.48 -12.69 16.45
N VAL A 680 33.70 -11.75 15.52
CA VAL A 680 32.77 -10.62 15.22
C VAL A 680 32.11 -10.80 13.83
N PHE A 681 31.98 -12.05 13.38
CA PHE A 681 31.52 -12.39 12.03
C PHE A 681 30.11 -11.87 11.72
N ALA A 682 29.17 -12.05 12.66
CA ALA A 682 27.77 -11.69 12.44
C ALA A 682 27.56 -10.17 12.32
N ASP A 683 28.22 -9.38 13.16
CA ASP A 683 28.08 -7.91 13.12
C ASP A 683 28.73 -7.33 11.86
N THR A 684 29.85 -7.92 11.44
CA THR A 684 30.50 -7.58 10.17
C THR A 684 29.59 -7.92 8.98
N LEU A 685 28.86 -9.04 9.01
CA LEU A 685 27.85 -9.35 8.01
C LEU A 685 26.72 -8.32 7.97
N ASP A 686 26.23 -7.88 9.13
CA ASP A 686 25.20 -6.83 9.20
C ASP A 686 25.70 -5.51 8.63
N GLN A 687 26.97 -5.15 8.89
CA GLN A 687 27.59 -3.97 8.29
C GLN A 687 27.72 -4.11 6.76
N VAL A 688 28.07 -5.29 6.25
CA VAL A 688 28.07 -5.58 4.80
C VAL A 688 26.66 -5.43 4.22
N ILE A 689 25.63 -5.96 4.88
CA ILE A 689 24.23 -5.81 4.46
C ILE A 689 23.82 -4.33 4.44
N ALA A 690 24.17 -3.58 5.48
CA ALA A 690 23.90 -2.15 5.57
C ALA A 690 24.59 -1.37 4.43
N ASN A 691 25.86 -1.69 4.14
CA ASN A 691 26.62 -1.09 3.06
C ASN A 691 26.02 -1.40 1.68
N ILE A 692 25.60 -2.64 1.43
CA ILE A 692 24.90 -3.02 0.19
C ILE A 692 23.61 -2.20 0.05
N ARG A 693 22.78 -2.16 1.11
CA ARG A 693 21.52 -1.38 1.10
C ARG A 693 21.76 0.11 0.90
N ARG A 694 22.78 0.68 1.53
CA ARG A 694 23.18 2.09 1.35
C ARG A 694 23.59 2.34 -0.11
N ARG A 695 24.49 1.53 -0.68
CA ARG A 695 24.89 1.65 -2.10
C ARG A 695 23.70 1.52 -3.05
N GLN A 696 22.77 0.61 -2.78
CA GLN A 696 21.54 0.49 -3.56
C GLN A 696 20.68 1.75 -3.48
N SER A 697 20.48 2.28 -2.27
CA SER A 697 19.68 3.51 -2.09
C SER A 697 20.32 4.70 -2.80
N LEU A 698 21.65 4.85 -2.74
CA LEU A 698 22.37 5.95 -3.39
C LEU A 698 22.30 5.82 -4.92
N ARG A 699 22.56 4.63 -5.47
CA ARG A 699 22.43 4.38 -6.92
C ARG A 699 21.00 4.64 -7.41
N TRP A 700 20.00 4.29 -6.61
CA TRP A 700 18.60 4.49 -6.95
C TRP A 700 18.20 5.97 -6.85
N LYS A 701 18.66 6.69 -5.81
CA LYS A 701 18.49 8.16 -5.69
C LYS A 701 19.14 8.88 -6.87
N ALA A 702 20.39 8.54 -7.19
CA ALA A 702 21.12 9.13 -8.32
C ALA A 702 20.44 8.85 -9.67
N ARG A 703 19.99 7.62 -9.95
CA ARG A 703 19.25 7.35 -11.20
C ARG A 703 17.96 8.15 -11.29
N LYS A 704 17.20 8.19 -10.20
CA LYS A 704 15.92 8.90 -10.14
C LYS A 704 16.08 10.40 -10.35
N SER A 705 17.10 11.02 -9.77
CA SER A 705 17.32 12.47 -9.90
C SER A 705 17.54 12.92 -11.34
N TRP A 706 18.00 12.01 -12.21
CA TRP A 706 18.15 12.27 -13.64
C TRP A 706 16.94 11.78 -14.46
N VAL A 707 16.43 10.58 -14.17
CA VAL A 707 15.34 9.96 -14.95
C VAL A 707 14.03 10.72 -14.83
N VAL A 708 13.66 11.16 -13.62
CA VAL A 708 12.36 11.82 -13.41
C VAL A 708 12.29 13.13 -14.19
N PRO A 709 13.24 14.08 -14.06
CA PRO A 709 13.20 15.32 -14.84
C PRO A 709 13.29 15.08 -16.34
N LEU A 710 14.14 14.15 -16.79
CA LEU A 710 14.28 13.86 -18.23
C LEU A 710 12.98 13.31 -18.82
N ALA A 711 12.32 12.39 -18.12
CA ALA A 711 11.05 11.85 -18.55
C ALA A 711 9.93 12.90 -18.52
N THR A 712 9.87 13.74 -17.47
CA THR A 712 8.90 14.85 -17.41
C THR A 712 9.13 15.85 -18.53
N PHE A 713 10.38 16.20 -18.82
CA PHE A 713 10.74 17.09 -19.94
C PHE A 713 10.36 16.48 -21.30
N GLY A 714 10.67 15.19 -21.52
CA GLY A 714 10.29 14.46 -22.73
C GLY A 714 8.77 14.40 -22.92
N VAL A 715 8.01 14.15 -21.84
CA VAL A 715 6.54 14.22 -21.87
C VAL A 715 6.06 15.64 -22.18
N GLY A 716 6.69 16.66 -21.59
CA GLY A 716 6.37 18.07 -21.86
C GLY A 716 6.55 18.43 -23.34
N ILE A 717 7.68 18.06 -23.95
CA ILE A 717 7.92 18.23 -25.39
C ILE A 717 6.85 17.50 -26.19
N TYR A 718 6.56 16.25 -25.85
CA TYR A 718 5.56 15.45 -26.56
C TYR A 718 4.19 16.12 -26.55
N VAL A 719 3.71 16.56 -25.39
CA VAL A 719 2.42 17.26 -25.24
C VAL A 719 2.43 18.61 -25.97
N LEU A 720 3.53 19.37 -25.88
CA LEU A 720 3.65 20.67 -26.55
C LEU A 720 3.60 20.53 -28.07
N VAL A 721 4.27 19.54 -28.66
CA VAL A 721 4.20 19.30 -30.11
C VAL A 721 2.76 19.01 -30.54
N HIS A 722 2.04 18.15 -29.82
CA HIS A 722 0.63 17.87 -30.13
C HIS A 722 -0.25 19.11 -29.97
N GLY A 723 -0.05 19.89 -28.91
CA GLY A 723 -0.76 21.15 -28.68
C GLY A 723 -0.53 22.17 -29.80
N VAL A 724 0.72 22.37 -30.23
CA VAL A 724 1.08 23.28 -31.32
C VAL A 724 0.42 22.87 -32.64
N VAL A 725 0.37 21.58 -32.96
CA VAL A 725 -0.30 21.11 -34.19
C VAL A 725 -1.80 21.39 -34.13
N VAL A 726 -2.47 21.09 -33.00
CA VAL A 726 -3.90 21.38 -32.83
C VAL A 726 -4.18 22.88 -32.93
N VAL A 727 -3.40 23.72 -32.25
CA VAL A 727 -3.55 25.19 -32.31
C VAL A 727 -3.29 25.72 -33.71
N ARG A 728 -2.29 25.19 -34.42
CA ARG A 728 -2.02 25.58 -35.82
C ARG A 728 -3.17 25.20 -36.74
N ALA A 729 -3.70 23.99 -36.62
CA ALA A 729 -4.86 23.55 -37.40
C ALA A 729 -6.08 24.45 -37.15
N LEU A 730 -6.38 24.75 -35.88
CA LEU A 730 -7.45 25.68 -35.51
C LEU A 730 -7.23 27.09 -36.07
N ARG A 731 -6.00 27.62 -36.01
CA ARG A 731 -5.69 28.95 -36.53
C ARG A 731 -5.90 29.03 -38.05
N ILE A 732 -5.46 28.01 -38.78
CA ILE A 732 -5.67 27.93 -40.23
C ILE A 732 -7.16 27.93 -40.55
N LEU A 733 -7.93 27.12 -39.82
CA LEU A 733 -9.38 27.00 -39.98
C LEU A 733 -10.09 28.33 -39.69
N ILE A 734 -9.72 29.04 -38.62
CA ILE A 734 -10.26 30.38 -38.31
C ILE A 734 -9.92 31.36 -39.44
N SER A 735 -8.69 31.36 -39.95
CA SER A 735 -8.28 32.27 -41.03
C SER A 735 -8.87 31.93 -42.40
N GLY A 736 -9.29 30.68 -42.62
CA GLY A 736 -9.97 30.27 -43.85
C GLY A 736 -11.47 30.63 -43.85
N VAL A 737 -12.07 30.79 -42.66
CA VAL A 737 -13.47 31.19 -42.50
C VAL A 737 -13.63 32.71 -42.53
N SER A 738 -12.63 33.46 -42.04
CA SER A 738 -12.59 34.93 -42.11
C SER A 738 -12.22 35.43 -43.50
#